data_AF-A0A1L9V131-F1
#
_entry.id   AF-A0A1L9V131-F1
#
_cell.length_a   1.000
_cell.length_b   1.000
_cell.length_c   1.000
_cell.angle_alpha   90.00
_cell.angle_beta   90.00
_cell.angle_gamma   90.00
#
_symmetry.space_group_name_H-M   'P 1'
#
loop_
_entity.id
_entity.type
_entity.pdbx_description
1 polymer ?
#
loop_
_entity_poly.entity_id
_entity_poly.type
_entity_poly.pdbx_seq_one_letter_code
_entity_poly.pdbx_strand_id
1 'polypeptide(L)'
;MSAPEPGSEFWAVSQDIKDDLEKHTKQRRSFHNRFVSRDDLSKIWQKGDRIRKVLYTESLTPEEVSSIQDKFTAILSTLVSIDATRCLAYFRSLFLTSSITDGDLPLEREQIESFLPNQSELVSQFDGAQCEFCPTVISCTTPLQRVPSKSRLPFEKPPERLGTGGFGEVDLVTIAPRYWRMDNQSTSNSIYKVACKKFNFKEAFIKEHKNLSILKESLTTQRHILQHYTAVEHNPHGYYIFFPYAEHGDLYQFLYGGAGSYELRSQFPCIPGTGDRAIFKPLLHQCWALACAIQWLHDNIQIDGEHIMCAHLDLKPDNILIMNDDSSIVGKWTISDFGISVLEPQKLDASRALSVGGCYREPTIEVNPHRGRGTYRPPEAINRIGSTATTDKIGRRADIWAYGCIFTEVLAWAIGRREGVHQLAEERQRGATSDYYWDESFGQSLTPQMTGFKVRGSVVQWLDHVQTSPERVVGDWVKTVKDILIIDKECRPKAQKLVAYVTSVYKSCDLPRDPVPQSLEPSSDPSLWQSHSPPSNWSLSRTSSQQSIRSTESEEPPKEPRSMLPTKLIPHDRKHGIVTYLSRTMCQGNVPLAVLSNDKVGILSLNLPGRVIEEVRSLALFGELENADVAIEGQYLAAWGHCKAKRKRMLHVGDIDSGFERNLPVNIDAGSVMSVAVSPRGTFALVQDKEIILLSWSRLSVPHVQRTRATLALPNSDQFFTQAIFNDKGDFLFAWARDPKQESLYVWKVEGRADQPDFAVHYSLVGHATAIPRI
;
A
#
# COMPACT_ATOMS: atom_id res chain seq x y z
N MET A 1 -30.40 -10.96 52.32
CA MET A 1 -29.98 -12.36 52.53
C MET A 1 -28.63 -12.53 51.87
N SER A 2 -27.68 -13.18 52.55
CA SER A 2 -26.43 -13.64 51.93
C SER A 2 -26.75 -14.70 50.86
N ALA A 3 -25.98 -14.73 49.78
CA ALA A 3 -26.04 -15.85 48.85
C ALA A 3 -25.46 -17.12 49.53
N PRO A 4 -25.88 -18.33 49.14
CA PRO A 4 -25.19 -19.55 49.55
C PRO A 4 -23.73 -19.50 49.08
N GLU A 5 -22.77 -19.89 49.92
CA GLU A 5 -21.36 -19.92 49.50
C GLU A 5 -21.09 -21.11 48.55
N PRO A 6 -20.32 -20.94 47.46
CA PRO A 6 -20.02 -22.03 46.55
C PRO A 6 -19.08 -23.09 47.15
N GLY A 7 -19.41 -24.37 46.93
CA GLY A 7 -18.56 -25.50 47.34
C GLY A 7 -17.29 -25.68 46.50
N SER A 8 -16.41 -26.59 46.91
CA SER A 8 -15.16 -26.89 46.20
C SER A 8 -15.36 -27.36 44.75
N GLU A 9 -16.45 -28.10 44.46
CA GLU A 9 -16.77 -28.54 43.10
C GLU A 9 -17.07 -27.38 42.15
N PHE A 10 -17.73 -26.32 42.63
CA PHE A 10 -18.00 -25.12 41.84
C PHE A 10 -16.69 -24.47 41.39
N TRP A 11 -15.73 -24.30 42.31
CA TRP A 11 -14.45 -23.65 42.00
C TRP A 11 -13.60 -24.50 41.05
N ALA A 12 -13.59 -25.82 41.23
CA ALA A 12 -12.89 -26.74 40.33
C ALA A 12 -13.45 -26.68 38.89
N VAL A 13 -14.79 -26.70 38.74
CA VAL A 13 -15.44 -26.63 37.42
C VAL A 13 -15.34 -25.23 36.80
N SER A 14 -15.47 -24.17 37.59
CA SER A 14 -15.30 -22.79 37.09
C SER A 14 -13.88 -22.55 36.58
N GLN A 15 -12.84 -23.10 37.22
CA GLN A 15 -11.48 -23.03 36.72
C GLN A 15 -11.29 -23.85 35.43
N ASP A 16 -11.78 -25.09 35.38
CA ASP A 16 -11.76 -25.95 34.17
C ASP A 16 -12.44 -25.26 32.98
N ILE A 17 -13.54 -24.54 33.21
CA ILE A 17 -14.23 -23.74 32.19
C ILE A 17 -13.39 -22.53 31.76
N LYS A 18 -12.79 -21.76 32.69
CA LYS A 18 -11.92 -20.63 32.35
C LYS A 18 -10.72 -21.06 31.52
N ASP A 19 -10.09 -22.18 31.87
CA ASP A 19 -8.96 -22.76 31.14
C ASP A 19 -9.39 -23.19 29.73
N ASP A 20 -10.58 -23.81 29.58
CA ASP A 20 -11.15 -24.14 28.27
C ASP A 20 -11.54 -22.91 27.46
N LEU A 21 -12.08 -21.85 28.08
CA LEU A 21 -12.39 -20.57 27.40
C LEU A 21 -11.12 -19.94 26.85
N GLU A 22 -10.09 -19.75 27.70
CA GLU A 22 -8.79 -19.21 27.26
C GLU A 22 -8.14 -20.10 26.19
N LYS A 23 -8.31 -21.43 26.26
CA LYS A 23 -7.84 -22.37 25.23
C LYS A 23 -8.57 -22.23 23.89
N HIS A 24 -9.83 -21.83 23.86
CA HIS A 24 -10.57 -21.61 22.61
C HIS A 24 -10.55 -20.14 22.12
N THR A 25 -10.13 -19.20 22.96
CA THR A 25 -9.97 -17.79 22.60
C THR A 25 -9.09 -17.61 21.35
N LYS A 26 -9.64 -16.92 20.35
CA LYS A 26 -8.97 -16.46 19.13
C LYS A 26 -8.20 -15.18 19.42
N GLN A 27 -7.14 -14.91 18.66
CA GLN A 27 -6.30 -13.70 18.80
C GLN A 27 -5.83 -13.37 20.24
N ARG A 28 -5.58 -14.36 21.10
CA ARG A 28 -5.32 -14.19 22.56
C ARG A 28 -4.32 -13.08 22.95
N ARG A 29 -3.31 -12.83 22.10
CA ARG A 29 -2.29 -11.78 22.30
C ARG A 29 -2.79 -10.35 22.08
N SER A 30 -4.00 -10.16 21.55
CA SER A 30 -4.62 -8.86 21.28
C SER A 30 -5.89 -8.70 22.11
N PHE A 31 -5.80 -8.00 23.24
CA PHE A 31 -6.92 -7.76 24.16
C PHE A 31 -8.14 -7.10 23.47
N HIS A 32 -7.91 -6.25 22.47
CA HIS A 32 -8.99 -5.58 21.73
C HIS A 32 -9.62 -6.43 20.60
N ASN A 33 -9.02 -7.57 20.26
CA ASN A 33 -9.51 -8.46 19.18
C ASN A 33 -9.83 -9.88 19.66
N ARG A 34 -9.52 -10.24 20.91
CA ARG A 34 -9.79 -11.58 21.44
C ARG A 34 -11.29 -11.85 21.53
N PHE A 35 -11.69 -13.06 21.14
CA PHE A 35 -13.06 -13.56 21.25
C PHE A 35 -13.10 -15.09 21.28
N VAL A 36 -14.19 -15.66 21.77
CA VAL A 36 -14.52 -17.09 21.65
C VAL A 36 -15.69 -17.24 20.69
N SER A 37 -15.60 -18.19 19.75
CA SER A 37 -16.67 -18.41 18.76
C SER A 37 -17.89 -19.09 19.39
N ARG A 38 -19.10 -18.87 18.85
CA ARG A 38 -20.33 -19.55 19.31
C ARG A 38 -20.18 -21.07 19.29
N ASP A 39 -19.50 -21.59 18.27
CA ASP A 39 -19.19 -23.01 18.13
C ASP A 39 -18.31 -23.54 19.27
N ASP A 40 -17.30 -22.77 19.67
CA ASP A 40 -16.40 -23.15 20.75
C ASP A 40 -17.11 -23.06 22.11
N LEU A 41 -17.97 -22.05 22.31
CA LEU A 41 -18.87 -21.99 23.47
C LEU A 41 -19.79 -23.22 23.53
N SER A 42 -20.44 -23.60 22.43
CA SER A 42 -21.29 -24.79 22.37
C SER A 42 -20.53 -26.09 22.68
N LYS A 43 -19.23 -26.19 22.35
CA LYS A 43 -18.37 -27.33 22.75
C LYS A 43 -18.06 -27.30 24.24
N ILE A 44 -17.65 -26.15 24.78
CA ILE A 44 -17.30 -25.98 26.21
C ILE A 44 -18.49 -26.32 27.11
N TRP A 45 -19.68 -25.88 26.71
CA TRP A 45 -20.94 -26.07 27.44
C TRP A 45 -21.71 -27.34 27.05
N GLN A 46 -21.20 -28.18 26.13
CA GLN A 46 -21.87 -29.39 25.65
C GLN A 46 -22.22 -30.37 26.79
N LYS A 47 -21.37 -30.45 27.82
CA LYS A 47 -21.60 -31.30 29.00
C LYS A 47 -22.52 -30.57 29.99
N GLY A 48 -23.80 -30.93 30.02
CA GLY A 48 -24.78 -30.35 30.94
C GLY A 48 -24.42 -30.45 32.43
N ASP A 49 -23.56 -31.39 32.82
CA ASP A 49 -22.97 -31.48 34.17
C ASP A 49 -22.17 -30.23 34.58
N ARG A 50 -21.44 -29.60 33.63
CA ARG A 50 -20.74 -28.32 33.88
C ARG A 50 -21.72 -27.22 34.28
N ILE A 51 -22.85 -27.11 33.58
CA ILE A 51 -23.91 -26.12 33.87
C ILE A 51 -24.49 -26.37 35.27
N ARG A 52 -24.79 -27.63 35.61
CA ARG A 52 -25.33 -28.01 36.94
C ARG A 52 -24.39 -27.67 38.09
N LYS A 53 -23.07 -27.83 37.89
CA LYS A 53 -22.06 -27.53 38.93
C LYS A 53 -21.73 -26.05 39.05
N VAL A 54 -21.82 -25.28 37.97
CA VAL A 54 -21.67 -23.81 38.00
C VAL A 54 -22.91 -23.14 38.58
N LEU A 55 -24.12 -23.66 38.30
CA LEU A 55 -25.37 -23.18 38.87
C LEU A 55 -25.71 -23.96 40.16
N TYR A 56 -24.76 -23.95 41.09
CA TYR A 56 -24.62 -24.83 42.27
C TYR A 56 -25.80 -24.84 43.27
N THR A 57 -26.74 -23.91 43.15
CA THR A 57 -27.96 -23.79 43.97
C THR A 57 -29.21 -24.32 43.28
N GLU A 58 -29.15 -24.63 41.98
CA GLU A 58 -30.33 -24.82 41.13
C GLU A 58 -30.54 -26.29 40.72
N SER A 59 -31.69 -26.85 41.11
CA SER A 59 -32.17 -28.13 40.60
C SER A 59 -32.80 -27.96 39.21
N LEU A 60 -31.94 -27.89 38.18
CA LEU A 60 -32.33 -27.69 36.78
C LEU A 60 -32.92 -28.96 36.13
N THR A 61 -33.99 -28.84 35.35
CA THR A 61 -34.48 -29.96 34.52
C THR A 61 -33.58 -30.19 33.30
N PRO A 62 -33.68 -31.34 32.59
CA PRO A 62 -32.97 -31.54 31.32
C PRO A 62 -33.32 -30.49 30.25
N GLU A 63 -34.57 -30.05 30.21
CA GLU A 63 -35.09 -29.04 29.27
C GLU A 63 -34.50 -27.66 29.59
N GLU A 64 -34.37 -27.31 30.87
CA GLU A 64 -33.73 -26.06 31.30
C GLU A 64 -32.24 -26.04 30.95
N VAL A 65 -31.52 -27.16 31.15
CA VAL A 65 -30.12 -27.27 30.72
C VAL A 65 -30.00 -27.13 29.19
N SER A 66 -30.89 -27.74 28.41
CA SER A 66 -30.93 -27.57 26.95
C SER A 66 -31.20 -26.12 26.54
N SER A 67 -32.14 -25.44 27.21
CA SER A 67 -32.42 -24.01 27.01
C SER A 67 -31.21 -23.11 27.30
N ILE A 68 -30.46 -23.42 28.37
CA ILE A 68 -29.21 -22.72 28.71
C ILE A 68 -28.14 -22.93 27.62
N GLN A 69 -27.99 -24.15 27.12
CA GLN A 69 -27.03 -24.48 26.05
C GLN A 69 -27.36 -23.77 24.73
N ASP A 70 -28.64 -23.61 24.40
CA ASP A 70 -29.12 -22.91 23.20
C ASP A 70 -28.94 -21.38 23.30
N LYS A 71 -29.39 -20.77 24.41
CA LYS A 71 -29.66 -19.32 24.49
C LYS A 71 -28.78 -18.51 25.44
N PHE A 72 -27.94 -19.15 26.26
CA PHE A 72 -27.29 -18.49 27.39
C PHE A 72 -25.79 -18.79 27.56
N THR A 73 -25.15 -19.49 26.63
CA THR A 73 -23.73 -19.85 26.73
C THR A 73 -22.78 -18.65 26.70
N ALA A 74 -23.14 -17.50 26.12
CA ALA A 74 -22.29 -16.31 26.11
C ALA A 74 -22.42 -15.50 27.42
N ILE A 75 -23.66 -15.27 27.90
CA ILE A 75 -23.93 -14.69 29.21
C ILE A 75 -23.28 -15.54 30.31
N LEU A 76 -23.49 -16.86 30.29
CA LEU A 76 -22.94 -17.79 31.28
C LEU A 76 -21.40 -17.79 31.28
N SER A 77 -20.76 -17.75 30.11
CA SER A 77 -19.30 -17.61 30.00
C SER A 77 -18.79 -16.29 30.57
N THR A 78 -19.53 -15.19 30.35
CA THR A 78 -19.20 -13.87 30.91
C THR A 78 -19.28 -13.91 32.44
N LEU A 79 -20.38 -14.43 33.00
CA LEU A 79 -20.59 -14.53 34.46
C LEU A 79 -19.57 -15.43 35.17
N VAL A 80 -19.16 -16.54 34.55
CA VAL A 80 -18.09 -17.40 35.08
C VAL A 80 -16.73 -16.72 34.99
N SER A 81 -16.44 -16.00 33.90
CA SER A 81 -15.15 -15.31 33.72
C SER A 81 -14.89 -14.24 34.77
N ILE A 82 -15.96 -13.56 35.25
CA ILE A 82 -15.89 -12.49 36.27
C ILE A 82 -16.22 -12.96 37.70
N ASP A 83 -16.34 -14.27 37.94
CA ASP A 83 -16.71 -14.85 39.24
C ASP A 83 -17.98 -14.25 39.86
N ALA A 84 -19.03 -14.03 39.05
CA ALA A 84 -20.32 -13.51 39.51
C ALA A 84 -21.15 -14.58 40.27
N THR A 85 -20.57 -15.18 41.32
CA THR A 85 -21.11 -16.30 42.11
C THR A 85 -22.55 -16.09 42.57
N ARG A 86 -22.89 -14.88 43.01
CA ARG A 86 -24.26 -14.50 43.43
C ARG A 86 -25.24 -14.46 42.25
N CYS A 87 -24.81 -14.06 41.06
CA CYS A 87 -25.67 -14.05 39.87
C CYS A 87 -25.91 -15.49 39.38
N LEU A 88 -24.85 -16.30 39.36
CA LEU A 88 -24.91 -17.73 39.05
C LEU A 88 -25.82 -18.49 40.04
N ALA A 89 -25.81 -18.14 41.33
CA ALA A 89 -26.66 -18.72 42.36
C ALA A 89 -28.17 -18.43 42.22
N TYR A 90 -28.56 -17.48 41.37
CA TYR A 90 -29.96 -17.12 41.11
C TYR A 90 -30.31 -17.16 39.62
N PHE A 91 -29.45 -17.78 38.79
CA PHE A 91 -29.49 -17.70 37.33
C PHE A 91 -30.85 -18.08 36.75
N ARG A 92 -31.52 -19.10 37.28
CA ARG A 92 -32.86 -19.54 36.83
C ARG A 92 -33.88 -18.40 36.96
N SER A 93 -33.93 -17.76 38.13
CA SER A 93 -34.85 -16.66 38.44
C SER A 93 -34.50 -15.33 37.77
N LEU A 94 -33.24 -15.16 37.35
CA LEU A 94 -32.75 -13.94 36.70
C LEU A 94 -32.86 -14.00 35.18
N PHE A 95 -32.66 -15.18 34.58
CA PHE A 95 -32.55 -15.33 33.12
C PHE A 95 -33.66 -16.18 32.50
N LEU A 96 -33.95 -17.38 33.03
CA LEU A 96 -34.94 -18.30 32.43
C LEU A 96 -36.40 -17.80 32.57
N THR A 97 -36.65 -16.87 33.49
CA THR A 97 -37.94 -16.16 33.64
C THR A 97 -37.92 -14.73 33.06
N SER A 98 -36.83 -14.33 32.39
CA SER A 98 -36.65 -13.01 31.80
C SER A 98 -36.76 -13.02 30.27
N SER A 99 -36.69 -11.85 29.65
CA SER A 99 -36.56 -11.70 28.19
C SER A 99 -35.11 -11.62 27.69
N ILE A 100 -34.12 -11.48 28.58
CA ILE A 100 -32.71 -11.30 28.19
C ILE A 100 -32.11 -12.64 27.80
N THR A 101 -31.40 -12.68 26.67
CA THR A 101 -30.72 -13.86 26.11
C THR A 101 -29.37 -13.47 25.50
N ASP A 102 -28.57 -14.44 25.04
CA ASP A 102 -27.36 -14.16 24.27
C ASP A 102 -27.62 -13.38 22.97
N GLY A 103 -28.85 -13.39 22.45
CA GLY A 103 -29.25 -12.61 21.27
C GLY A 103 -29.34 -11.10 21.53
N ASP A 104 -29.38 -10.70 22.81
CA ASP A 104 -29.44 -9.31 23.26
C ASP A 104 -28.04 -8.74 23.58
N LEU A 105 -26.97 -9.53 23.45
CA LEU A 105 -25.60 -9.07 23.63
C LEU A 105 -25.11 -8.24 22.42
N PRO A 106 -24.32 -7.16 22.62
CA PRO A 106 -23.87 -6.64 23.91
C PRO A 106 -24.96 -5.81 24.62
N LEU A 107 -25.07 -6.03 25.93
CA LEU A 107 -26.01 -5.33 26.81
C LEU A 107 -25.48 -3.95 27.22
N GLU A 108 -26.41 -3.02 27.45
CA GLU A 108 -26.11 -1.73 28.07
C GLU A 108 -26.08 -1.81 29.60
N ARG A 109 -25.44 -0.81 30.22
CA ARG A 109 -25.10 -0.83 31.66
C ARG A 109 -26.35 -1.00 32.53
N GLU A 110 -27.44 -0.35 32.18
CA GLU A 110 -28.72 -0.40 32.88
C GLU A 110 -29.35 -1.81 32.82
N GLN A 111 -29.15 -2.53 31.72
CA GLN A 111 -29.58 -3.93 31.59
C GLN A 111 -28.72 -4.85 32.47
N ILE A 112 -27.41 -4.61 32.54
CA ILE A 112 -26.47 -5.36 33.40
C ILE A 112 -26.79 -5.13 34.88
N GLU A 113 -27.09 -3.89 35.27
CA GLU A 113 -27.47 -3.51 36.64
C GLU A 113 -28.78 -4.20 37.11
N SER A 114 -29.65 -4.64 36.19
CA SER A 114 -30.88 -5.37 36.53
C SER A 114 -30.64 -6.76 37.14
N PHE A 115 -29.59 -7.47 36.72
CA PHE A 115 -29.21 -8.81 37.23
C PHE A 115 -27.93 -8.80 38.08
N LEU A 116 -27.21 -7.67 38.14
CA LEU A 116 -26.12 -7.39 39.09
C LEU A 116 -26.42 -6.19 40.02
N PRO A 117 -27.59 -6.14 40.70
CA PRO A 117 -27.99 -4.97 41.49
C PRO A 117 -27.03 -4.72 42.65
N ASN A 118 -26.64 -3.45 42.81
CA ASN A 118 -25.68 -2.96 43.82
C ASN A 118 -24.26 -3.57 43.72
N GLN A 119 -23.88 -4.17 42.59
CA GLN A 119 -22.56 -4.79 42.37
C GLN A 119 -21.78 -4.05 41.27
N SER A 120 -21.55 -2.74 41.47
CA SER A 120 -20.96 -1.83 40.45
C SER A 120 -19.65 -2.33 39.83
N GLU A 121 -18.81 -3.02 40.62
CA GLU A 121 -17.57 -3.64 40.14
C GLU A 121 -17.86 -4.77 39.12
N LEU A 122 -18.73 -5.73 39.47
CA LEU A 122 -19.13 -6.81 38.57
C LEU A 122 -19.89 -6.28 37.34
N VAL A 123 -20.65 -5.19 37.47
CA VAL A 123 -21.28 -4.50 36.33
C VAL A 123 -20.21 -4.00 35.36
N SER A 124 -19.15 -3.36 35.87
CA SER A 124 -18.04 -2.88 35.04
C SER A 124 -17.23 -4.03 34.43
N GLN A 125 -17.05 -5.13 35.16
CA GLN A 125 -16.35 -6.32 34.64
C GLN A 125 -17.19 -7.04 33.57
N PHE A 126 -18.51 -7.17 33.74
CA PHE A 126 -19.40 -7.74 32.73
C PHE A 126 -19.41 -6.87 31.46
N ASP A 127 -19.55 -5.55 31.60
CA ASP A 127 -19.59 -4.63 30.45
C ASP A 127 -18.29 -4.67 29.64
N GLY A 128 -17.15 -4.85 30.31
CA GLY A 128 -15.85 -5.07 29.67
C GLY A 128 -15.69 -6.48 29.06
N ALA A 129 -16.13 -7.53 29.75
CA ALA A 129 -15.87 -8.92 29.35
C ALA A 129 -16.83 -9.46 28.28
N GLN A 130 -18.08 -8.98 28.22
CA GLN A 130 -19.10 -9.49 27.30
C GLN A 130 -18.66 -9.47 25.83
N CYS A 131 -17.80 -8.51 25.46
CA CYS A 131 -17.28 -8.35 24.11
C CYS A 131 -16.51 -9.58 23.59
N GLU A 132 -15.87 -10.35 24.47
CA GLU A 132 -15.16 -11.59 24.10
C GLU A 132 -16.12 -12.69 23.65
N PHE A 133 -17.40 -12.60 24.02
CA PHE A 133 -18.42 -13.62 23.77
C PHE A 133 -19.53 -13.17 22.80
N CYS A 134 -19.50 -11.90 22.33
CA CYS A 134 -20.38 -11.37 21.28
C CYS A 134 -19.64 -10.87 20.01
N PRO A 135 -18.88 -11.74 19.31
CA PRO A 135 -18.37 -11.44 17.98
C PRO A 135 -19.52 -11.21 16.98
N THR A 136 -19.37 -10.21 16.11
CA THR A 136 -20.41 -9.84 15.12
C THR A 136 -20.39 -10.73 13.88
N VAL A 137 -21.55 -10.94 13.24
CA VAL A 137 -21.66 -11.64 11.96
C VAL A 137 -21.58 -10.61 10.83
N ILE A 138 -20.61 -10.77 9.92
CA ILE A 138 -20.43 -9.88 8.77
C ILE A 138 -21.26 -10.43 7.59
N SER A 139 -22.17 -9.61 7.06
CA SER A 139 -23.07 -9.94 5.95
C SER A 139 -22.64 -9.29 4.63
N CYS A 140 -22.44 -10.06 3.56
CA CYS A 140 -22.11 -9.48 2.24
C CYS A 140 -23.30 -8.80 1.53
N THR A 141 -24.52 -9.05 2.00
CA THR A 141 -25.75 -8.39 1.50
C THR A 141 -25.93 -6.96 1.98
N THR A 142 -25.33 -6.60 3.11
CA THR A 142 -25.55 -5.28 3.75
C THR A 142 -24.48 -4.31 3.24
N PRO A 143 -24.82 -3.21 2.53
CA PRO A 143 -23.81 -2.33 1.94
C PRO A 143 -22.87 -1.68 2.96
N LEU A 144 -23.40 -1.30 4.13
CA LEU A 144 -22.65 -0.75 5.25
C LEU A 144 -23.21 -1.29 6.58
N GLN A 145 -22.37 -1.92 7.37
CA GLN A 145 -22.69 -2.45 8.70
C GLN A 145 -22.06 -1.57 9.78
N ARG A 146 -22.84 -1.20 10.80
CA ARG A 146 -22.34 -0.50 11.99
C ARG A 146 -22.18 -1.48 13.13
N VAL A 147 -20.96 -1.61 13.64
CA VAL A 147 -20.58 -2.53 14.71
C VAL A 147 -20.25 -1.71 15.96
N PRO A 148 -20.92 -1.95 17.11
CA PRO A 148 -20.60 -1.25 18.34
C PRO A 148 -19.21 -1.67 18.86
N SER A 149 -18.55 -0.78 19.60
CA SER A 149 -17.23 -1.04 20.23
C SER A 149 -17.26 -2.20 21.24
N LYS A 150 -18.45 -2.52 21.76
CA LYS A 150 -18.73 -3.65 22.65
C LYS A 150 -18.79 -5.00 21.92
N SER A 151 -18.78 -5.05 20.59
CA SER A 151 -18.66 -6.30 19.83
C SER A 151 -17.24 -6.52 19.33
N ARG A 152 -16.91 -7.75 18.94
CA ARG A 152 -15.62 -8.08 18.31
C ARG A 152 -15.79 -8.42 16.85
N LEU A 153 -14.80 -8.07 16.03
CA LEU A 153 -14.74 -8.52 14.64
C LEU A 153 -14.28 -9.99 14.61
N PRO A 154 -14.95 -10.88 13.85
CA PRO A 154 -14.78 -12.34 13.90
C PRO A 154 -13.52 -12.82 13.16
N PHE A 155 -12.39 -12.15 13.33
CA PHE A 155 -11.14 -12.44 12.63
C PHE A 155 -10.41 -13.59 13.33
N GLU A 156 -10.39 -14.78 12.73
CA GLU A 156 -9.85 -16.03 13.28
C GLU A 156 -8.36 -15.91 13.68
N LYS A 157 -7.61 -15.09 12.93
CA LYS A 157 -6.17 -14.81 13.12
C LYS A 157 -5.90 -13.30 12.97
N PRO A 158 -4.75 -12.80 13.46
CA PRO A 158 -4.29 -11.45 13.11
C PRO A 158 -4.24 -11.30 11.57
N PRO A 159 -4.67 -10.14 11.02
CA PRO A 159 -4.63 -9.90 9.58
C PRO A 159 -3.21 -10.00 9.00
N GLU A 160 -3.09 -10.56 7.81
CA GLU A 160 -1.81 -10.75 7.10
C GLU A 160 -1.65 -9.64 6.04
N ARG A 161 -0.57 -8.87 6.08
CA ARG A 161 -0.36 -7.73 5.18
C ARG A 161 -0.20 -8.18 3.73
N LEU A 162 -1.16 -7.85 2.87
CA LEU A 162 -1.05 -8.09 1.42
C LEU A 162 -0.27 -6.98 0.72
N GLY A 163 -0.43 -5.74 1.16
CA GLY A 163 0.31 -4.61 0.61
C GLY A 163 0.11 -3.30 1.37
N THR A 164 1.05 -2.38 1.19
CA THR A 164 0.96 -0.98 1.61
C THR A 164 1.01 -0.09 0.37
N GLY A 165 -0.14 0.48 0.00
CA GLY A 165 -0.27 1.40 -1.13
C GLY A 165 -0.48 2.85 -0.65
N GLY A 166 -0.45 3.80 -1.59
CA GLY A 166 -0.68 5.23 -1.30
C GLY A 166 -2.09 5.58 -0.81
N PHE A 167 -3.01 4.61 -0.77
CA PHE A 167 -4.44 4.80 -0.49
C PHE A 167 -4.97 3.94 0.66
N GLY A 168 -4.10 3.21 1.37
CA GLY A 168 -4.48 2.44 2.56
C GLY A 168 -3.66 1.19 2.78
N GLU A 169 -3.93 0.53 3.91
CA GLU A 169 -3.41 -0.79 4.22
C GLU A 169 -4.44 -1.84 3.76
N VAL A 170 -3.99 -2.84 2.99
CA VAL A 170 -4.82 -3.98 2.59
C VAL A 170 -4.25 -5.24 3.23
N ASP A 171 -5.07 -5.89 4.03
CA ASP A 171 -4.73 -7.13 4.74
C ASP A 171 -5.62 -8.28 4.24
N LEU A 172 -5.06 -9.49 4.17
CA LEU A 172 -5.81 -10.74 4.09
C LEU A 172 -6.41 -11.01 5.47
N VAL A 173 -7.73 -11.07 5.52
CA VAL A 173 -8.49 -11.38 6.73
C VAL A 173 -9.13 -12.76 6.59
N THR A 174 -8.95 -13.57 7.63
CA THR A 174 -9.63 -14.86 7.78
C THR A 174 -10.79 -14.70 8.77
N ILE A 175 -12.01 -14.87 8.29
CA ILE A 175 -13.24 -14.76 9.09
C ILE A 175 -13.60 -16.15 9.62
N ALA A 176 -13.91 -16.22 10.91
CA ALA A 176 -14.23 -17.46 11.60
C ALA A 176 -15.49 -18.14 11.03
N PRO A 177 -15.61 -19.48 11.11
CA PRO A 177 -16.80 -20.21 10.68
C PRO A 177 -18.08 -19.63 11.28
N ARG A 178 -19.15 -19.65 10.49
CA ARG A 178 -20.49 -19.09 10.73
C ARG A 178 -20.60 -17.57 10.91
N TYR A 179 -19.50 -16.83 10.95
CA TYR A 179 -19.50 -15.36 11.05
C TYR A 179 -19.43 -14.60 9.73
N TRP A 180 -19.42 -15.30 8.60
CA TRP A 180 -19.63 -14.72 7.28
C TRP A 180 -20.97 -15.19 6.70
N ARG A 181 -21.90 -14.25 6.47
CA ARG A 181 -23.22 -14.51 5.89
C ARG A 181 -23.24 -14.15 4.40
N MET A 182 -23.64 -15.13 3.59
CA MET A 182 -23.76 -15.08 2.14
C MET A 182 -25.12 -14.50 1.68
N ASP A 183 -25.24 -14.24 0.38
CA ASP A 183 -26.44 -13.61 -0.22
C ASP A 183 -27.73 -14.42 -0.06
N ASN A 184 -27.63 -15.75 -0.02
CA ASN A 184 -28.72 -16.68 0.27
C ASN A 184 -29.05 -16.80 1.78
N GLN A 185 -28.53 -15.89 2.60
CA GLN A 185 -28.59 -15.88 4.08
C GLN A 185 -27.90 -17.07 4.78
N SER A 186 -27.29 -18.02 4.04
CA SER A 186 -26.50 -19.07 4.67
C SER A 186 -25.19 -18.51 5.23
N THR A 187 -24.66 -19.15 6.26
CA THR A 187 -23.35 -18.78 6.82
C THR A 187 -22.29 -19.79 6.40
N SER A 188 -21.06 -19.31 6.16
CA SER A 188 -19.94 -20.18 5.76
C SER A 188 -19.58 -21.13 6.89
N ASN A 189 -19.70 -22.44 6.69
CA ASN A 189 -19.30 -23.45 7.69
C ASN A 189 -17.78 -23.65 7.80
N SER A 190 -16.99 -22.95 6.96
CA SER A 190 -15.53 -22.94 6.98
C SER A 190 -15.00 -21.52 7.18
N ILE A 191 -13.70 -21.40 7.50
CA ILE A 191 -13.00 -20.11 7.52
C ILE A 191 -13.12 -19.47 6.13
N TYR A 192 -13.57 -18.21 6.10
CA TYR A 192 -13.72 -17.46 4.85
C TYR A 192 -12.58 -16.45 4.68
N LYS A 193 -12.04 -16.32 3.46
CA LYS A 193 -10.93 -15.40 3.14
C LYS A 193 -11.45 -14.19 2.39
N VAL A 194 -11.05 -13.00 2.83
CA VAL A 194 -11.39 -11.72 2.18
C VAL A 194 -10.17 -10.80 2.20
N ALA A 195 -10.04 -9.96 1.18
CA ALA A 195 -9.16 -8.79 1.25
C ALA A 195 -9.90 -7.70 2.04
N CYS A 196 -9.22 -7.06 2.99
CA CYS A 196 -9.79 -6.03 3.85
C CYS A 196 -8.94 -4.76 3.73
N LYS A 197 -9.52 -3.70 3.17
CA LYS A 197 -8.90 -2.37 3.14
C LYS A 197 -9.30 -1.62 4.40
N LYS A 198 -8.31 -1.26 5.23
CA LYS A 198 -8.51 -0.51 6.47
C LYS A 198 -8.18 0.97 6.26
N PHE A 199 -9.05 1.84 6.76
CA PHE A 199 -8.89 3.29 6.63
C PHE A 199 -8.60 3.94 7.98
N ASN A 200 -7.62 4.83 8.00
CA ASN A 200 -7.28 5.64 9.17
C ASN A 200 -8.15 6.91 9.29
N PHE A 201 -8.81 7.32 8.20
CA PHE A 201 -9.62 8.54 8.12
C PHE A 201 -11.02 8.21 7.56
N LYS A 202 -12.06 8.75 8.21
CA LYS A 202 -13.46 8.45 7.87
C LYS A 202 -13.85 9.02 6.50
N GLU A 203 -13.24 10.13 6.11
CA GLU A 203 -13.49 10.85 4.85
C GLU A 203 -13.04 10.01 3.65
N ALA A 204 -11.87 9.36 3.76
CA ALA A 204 -11.35 8.46 2.73
C ALA A 204 -12.23 7.21 2.59
N PHE A 205 -12.64 6.62 3.72
CA PHE A 205 -13.57 5.50 3.75
C PHE A 205 -14.93 5.85 3.11
N ILE A 206 -15.55 6.98 3.48
CA ILE A 206 -16.83 7.43 2.91
C ILE A 206 -16.70 7.67 1.40
N LYS A 207 -15.62 8.30 0.95
CA LYS A 207 -15.40 8.58 -0.48
C LYS A 207 -15.30 7.27 -1.28
N GLU A 208 -14.47 6.33 -0.83
CA GLU A 208 -14.27 5.07 -1.55
C GLU A 208 -15.50 4.16 -1.46
N HIS A 209 -16.15 4.08 -0.31
CA HIS A 209 -17.42 3.36 -0.14
C HIS A 209 -18.50 3.92 -1.08
N LYS A 210 -18.67 5.25 -1.15
CA LYS A 210 -19.62 5.88 -2.09
C LYS A 210 -19.32 5.52 -3.54
N ASN A 211 -18.05 5.63 -3.96
CA ASN A 211 -17.63 5.28 -5.32
C ASN A 211 -17.98 3.81 -5.62
N LEU A 212 -17.63 2.89 -4.71
CA LEU A 212 -17.89 1.46 -4.87
C LEU A 212 -19.38 1.10 -4.79
N SER A 213 -20.21 1.83 -4.03
CA SER A 213 -21.67 1.69 -4.04
C SER A 213 -22.25 2.02 -5.41
N ILE A 214 -21.87 3.15 -6.00
CA ILE A 214 -22.31 3.53 -7.36
C ILE A 214 -21.93 2.46 -8.39
N LEU A 215 -20.72 1.89 -8.30
CA LEU A 215 -20.32 0.81 -9.22
C LEU A 215 -21.07 -0.52 -8.98
N LYS A 216 -21.57 -0.75 -7.77
CA LYS A 216 -22.30 -1.97 -7.38
C LYS A 216 -23.80 -1.88 -7.65
N GLU A 217 -24.37 -0.69 -7.52
CA GLU A 217 -25.79 -0.38 -7.69
C GLU A 217 -26.16 -0.08 -9.15
N SER A 218 -25.17 0.00 -10.05
CA SER A 218 -25.35 0.24 -11.48
C SER A 218 -26.26 -0.81 -12.16
N LEU A 219 -27.23 -0.32 -12.95
CA LEU A 219 -28.15 -1.15 -13.74
C LEU A 219 -27.43 -1.97 -14.83
N THR A 220 -26.26 -1.50 -15.27
CA THR A 220 -25.32 -2.24 -16.11
C THR A 220 -24.19 -2.80 -15.25
N THR A 221 -23.62 -3.95 -15.61
CA THR A 221 -22.54 -4.59 -14.83
C THR A 221 -21.34 -4.97 -15.69
N GLN A 222 -20.17 -5.09 -15.06
CA GLN A 222 -18.91 -5.47 -15.71
C GLN A 222 -18.08 -6.39 -14.80
N ARG A 223 -17.66 -7.55 -15.30
CA ARG A 223 -16.99 -8.63 -14.53
C ARG A 223 -15.51 -8.40 -14.26
N HIS A 224 -14.92 -7.42 -14.94
CA HIS A 224 -13.53 -6.98 -14.84
C HIS A 224 -13.36 -5.69 -13.99
N ILE A 225 -14.38 -5.34 -13.20
CA ILE A 225 -14.34 -4.31 -12.16
C ILE A 225 -14.49 -4.98 -10.79
N LEU A 226 -13.64 -4.63 -9.82
CA LEU A 226 -13.65 -5.22 -8.49
C LEU A 226 -14.84 -4.67 -7.70
N GLN A 227 -15.78 -5.56 -7.37
CA GLN A 227 -16.92 -5.23 -6.52
C GLN A 227 -16.59 -5.56 -5.07
N HIS A 228 -16.96 -4.67 -4.15
CA HIS A 228 -16.85 -4.91 -2.72
C HIS A 228 -18.00 -5.81 -2.22
N TYR A 229 -17.72 -6.65 -1.23
CA TYR A 229 -18.76 -7.39 -0.53
C TYR A 229 -19.56 -6.44 0.36
N THR A 230 -18.91 -5.81 1.34
CA THR A 230 -19.56 -4.97 2.35
C THR A 230 -18.56 -4.02 2.99
N ALA A 231 -19.05 -2.93 3.58
CA ALA A 231 -18.27 -2.05 4.43
C ALA A 231 -18.68 -2.19 5.91
N VAL A 232 -17.73 -1.98 6.82
CA VAL A 232 -17.95 -1.99 8.28
C VAL A 232 -17.40 -0.71 8.91
N GLU A 233 -18.27 -0.02 9.64
CA GLU A 233 -17.93 1.04 10.60
C GLU A 233 -17.98 0.43 12.01
N HIS A 234 -16.82 0.19 12.60
CA HIS A 234 -16.64 -0.35 13.95
C HIS A 234 -16.20 0.77 14.91
N ASN A 235 -17.06 1.10 15.87
CA ASN A 235 -16.85 2.26 16.73
C ASN A 235 -15.60 2.12 17.64
N PRO A 236 -14.90 3.22 17.98
CA PRO A 236 -15.13 4.59 17.49
C PRO A 236 -14.44 4.93 16.15
N HIS A 237 -13.38 4.20 15.77
CA HIS A 237 -12.45 4.61 14.69
C HIS A 237 -11.97 3.45 13.79
N GLY A 238 -12.74 2.36 13.70
CA GLY A 238 -12.47 1.26 12.76
C GLY A 238 -13.29 1.42 11.49
N TYR A 239 -12.65 1.58 10.34
CA TYR A 239 -13.31 1.70 9.04
C TYR A 239 -12.72 0.68 8.07
N TYR A 240 -13.57 -0.22 7.55
CA TYR A 240 -13.13 -1.38 6.78
C TYR A 240 -14.01 -1.56 5.54
N ILE A 241 -13.41 -1.86 4.39
CA ILE A 241 -14.13 -2.37 3.20
C ILE A 241 -13.60 -3.75 2.86
N PHE A 242 -14.51 -4.71 2.72
CA PHE A 242 -14.21 -6.11 2.41
C PHE A 242 -14.43 -6.40 0.93
N PHE A 243 -13.46 -7.04 0.31
CA PHE A 243 -13.42 -7.40 -1.10
C PHE A 243 -13.17 -8.90 -1.29
N PRO A 244 -13.50 -9.47 -2.46
CA PRO A 244 -12.94 -10.72 -2.93
C PRO A 244 -11.41 -10.73 -2.75
N TYR A 245 -10.87 -11.81 -2.21
CA TYR A 245 -9.42 -12.01 -2.16
C TYR A 245 -8.92 -12.44 -3.54
N ALA A 246 -7.88 -11.79 -4.06
CA ALA A 246 -7.25 -12.15 -5.33
C ALA A 246 -6.10 -13.14 -5.05
N GLU A 247 -6.35 -14.43 -5.30
CA GLU A 247 -5.44 -15.50 -4.92
C GLU A 247 -4.10 -15.46 -5.67
N HIS A 248 -4.11 -14.93 -6.89
CA HIS A 248 -2.92 -14.78 -7.72
C HIS A 248 -2.26 -13.40 -7.62
N GLY A 249 -2.68 -12.55 -6.67
CA GLY A 249 -2.10 -11.23 -6.46
C GLY A 249 -2.50 -10.20 -7.53
N ASP A 250 -1.56 -9.36 -7.93
CA ASP A 250 -1.77 -8.22 -8.84
C ASP A 250 -0.90 -8.31 -10.11
N LEU A 251 -1.21 -7.47 -11.10
CA LEU A 251 -0.52 -7.46 -12.39
C LEU A 251 0.93 -6.96 -12.27
N TYR A 252 1.27 -6.13 -11.26
CA TYR A 252 2.68 -5.77 -11.02
C TYR A 252 3.48 -7.00 -10.58
N GLN A 253 2.95 -7.81 -9.67
CA GLN A 253 3.55 -9.07 -9.26
C GLN A 253 3.70 -10.06 -10.42
N PHE A 254 2.68 -10.17 -11.27
CA PHE A 254 2.73 -11.00 -12.49
C PHE A 254 3.82 -10.56 -13.47
N LEU A 255 3.92 -9.25 -13.74
CA LEU A 255 4.85 -8.70 -14.72
C LEU A 255 6.30 -8.68 -14.20
N TYR A 256 6.51 -8.24 -12.96
CA TYR A 256 7.84 -7.98 -12.38
C TYR A 256 8.34 -9.04 -11.39
N GLY A 257 7.50 -9.99 -10.97
CA GLY A 257 7.85 -10.97 -9.91
C GLY A 257 7.82 -10.41 -8.48
N GLY A 258 7.24 -9.23 -8.29
CA GLY A 258 7.14 -8.55 -6.99
C GLY A 258 8.51 -8.30 -6.33
N ALA A 259 8.57 -8.39 -5.01
CA ALA A 259 9.83 -8.28 -4.25
C ALA A 259 10.68 -9.56 -4.26
N GLY A 260 10.60 -10.37 -5.34
CA GLY A 260 11.33 -11.64 -5.49
C GLY A 260 10.66 -12.85 -4.81
N SER A 261 9.53 -12.67 -4.12
CA SER A 261 8.75 -13.73 -3.47
C SER A 261 7.65 -14.35 -4.35
N TYR A 262 7.36 -13.75 -5.51
CA TYR A 262 6.25 -14.19 -6.38
C TYR A 262 6.73 -15.21 -7.42
N GLU A 263 6.41 -16.49 -7.16
CA GLU A 263 6.70 -17.58 -8.09
C GLU A 263 5.57 -17.76 -9.11
N LEU A 264 5.78 -17.22 -10.32
CA LEU A 264 4.82 -17.25 -11.42
C LEU A 264 4.35 -18.67 -11.76
N ARG A 265 5.26 -19.67 -11.76
CA ARG A 265 4.89 -21.05 -12.11
C ARG A 265 4.03 -21.74 -11.04
N SER A 266 4.12 -21.30 -9.79
CA SER A 266 3.26 -21.80 -8.71
C SER A 266 1.85 -21.20 -8.79
N GLN A 267 1.73 -19.95 -9.25
CA GLN A 267 0.43 -19.30 -9.45
C GLN A 267 -0.26 -19.77 -10.75
N PHE A 268 0.51 -19.91 -11.83
CA PHE A 268 0.01 -20.25 -13.16
C PHE A 268 0.81 -21.41 -13.79
N PRO A 269 0.54 -22.66 -13.37
CA PRO A 269 1.31 -23.83 -13.81
C PRO A 269 1.19 -24.10 -15.32
N CYS A 270 0.11 -23.65 -15.95
CA CYS A 270 -0.19 -23.84 -17.36
C CYS A 270 0.39 -22.75 -18.30
N ILE A 271 1.16 -21.79 -17.78
CA ILE A 271 1.80 -20.78 -18.63
C ILE A 271 2.90 -21.43 -19.51
N PRO A 272 2.84 -21.27 -20.84
CA PRO A 272 3.83 -21.84 -21.75
C PRO A 272 5.19 -21.17 -21.62
N GLY A 273 6.22 -21.77 -22.23
CA GLY A 273 7.61 -21.28 -22.16
C GLY A 273 7.82 -19.89 -22.77
N THR A 274 8.96 -19.26 -22.46
CA THR A 274 9.40 -18.02 -23.14
C THR A 274 9.52 -18.26 -24.65
N GLY A 275 9.01 -17.33 -25.45
CA GLY A 275 8.97 -17.45 -26.92
C GLY A 275 7.80 -18.26 -27.48
N ASP A 276 6.99 -18.93 -26.66
CA ASP A 276 5.79 -19.62 -27.14
C ASP A 276 4.63 -18.66 -27.38
N ARG A 277 4.26 -18.50 -28.66
CA ARG A 277 3.14 -17.68 -29.15
C ARG A 277 1.78 -18.02 -28.54
N ALA A 278 1.59 -19.20 -27.95
CA ALA A 278 0.37 -19.58 -27.25
C ALA A 278 0.01 -18.60 -26.10
N ILE A 279 0.98 -17.82 -25.60
CA ILE A 279 0.72 -16.79 -24.58
C ILE A 279 -0.02 -15.55 -25.10
N PHE A 280 0.11 -15.20 -26.40
CA PHE A 280 -0.39 -13.92 -26.90
C PHE A 280 -1.91 -13.80 -26.77
N LYS A 281 -2.65 -14.85 -27.13
CA LYS A 281 -4.12 -14.82 -27.13
C LYS A 281 -4.73 -14.72 -25.71
N PRO A 282 -4.28 -15.48 -24.69
CA PRO A 282 -4.71 -15.29 -23.30
C PRO A 282 -4.43 -13.89 -22.74
N LEU A 283 -3.23 -13.32 -23.00
CA LEU A 283 -2.92 -11.96 -22.55
C LEU A 283 -3.78 -10.91 -23.25
N LEU A 284 -3.91 -11.00 -24.59
CA LEU A 284 -4.74 -10.09 -25.37
C LEU A 284 -6.22 -10.17 -25.01
N HIS A 285 -6.71 -11.34 -24.60
CA HIS A 285 -8.05 -11.49 -24.05
C HIS A 285 -8.22 -10.63 -22.79
N GLN A 286 -7.31 -10.71 -21.82
CA GLN A 286 -7.39 -9.91 -20.61
C GLN A 286 -7.19 -8.41 -20.90
N CYS A 287 -6.28 -8.04 -21.81
CA CYS A 287 -6.14 -6.65 -22.26
C CYS A 287 -7.43 -6.11 -22.91
N TRP A 288 -8.09 -6.92 -23.76
CA TRP A 288 -9.39 -6.58 -24.36
C TRP A 288 -10.47 -6.43 -23.30
N ALA A 289 -10.52 -7.34 -22.33
CA ALA A 289 -11.48 -7.28 -21.24
C ALA A 289 -11.29 -6.04 -20.34
N LEU A 290 -10.04 -5.65 -20.06
CA LEU A 290 -9.71 -4.39 -19.38
C LEU A 290 -10.12 -3.17 -20.21
N ALA A 291 -9.94 -3.17 -21.54
CA ALA A 291 -10.42 -2.09 -22.39
C ALA A 291 -11.96 -1.97 -22.34
N CYS A 292 -12.68 -3.09 -22.37
CA CYS A 292 -14.14 -3.15 -22.17
C CYS A 292 -14.56 -2.69 -20.76
N ALA A 293 -13.71 -2.89 -19.75
CA ALA A 293 -13.94 -2.41 -18.39
C ALA A 293 -13.77 -0.88 -18.29
N ILE A 294 -12.74 -0.32 -18.92
CA ILE A 294 -12.53 1.13 -19.03
C ILE A 294 -13.67 1.78 -19.81
N GLN A 295 -14.12 1.19 -20.93
CA GLN A 295 -15.31 1.67 -21.65
C GLN A 295 -16.55 1.68 -20.76
N TRP A 296 -16.76 0.62 -19.96
CA TRP A 296 -17.89 0.57 -19.06
C TRP A 296 -17.85 1.68 -18.00
N LEU A 297 -16.67 1.88 -17.36
CA LEU A 297 -16.45 2.98 -16.42
C LEU A 297 -16.68 4.35 -17.07
N HIS A 298 -16.22 4.54 -18.30
CA HIS A 298 -16.22 5.85 -18.94
C HIS A 298 -17.61 6.32 -19.33
N ASP A 299 -18.49 5.45 -19.83
CA ASP A 299 -19.73 5.86 -20.51
C ASP A 299 -21.00 5.02 -20.17
N ASN A 300 -20.88 3.86 -19.51
CA ASN A 300 -21.98 2.89 -19.40
C ASN A 300 -22.54 2.67 -17.98
N ILE A 301 -21.98 3.28 -16.93
CA ILE A 301 -22.55 3.20 -15.57
C ILE A 301 -23.92 3.90 -15.57
N GLN A 302 -24.95 3.25 -15.02
CA GLN A 302 -26.32 3.78 -15.00
C GLN A 302 -26.95 3.63 -13.61
N ILE A 303 -27.39 4.74 -13.00
CA ILE A 303 -28.08 4.77 -11.70
C ILE A 303 -29.40 5.50 -11.88
N ASP A 304 -30.52 4.89 -11.48
CA ASP A 304 -31.88 5.47 -11.57
C ASP A 304 -32.25 6.06 -12.94
N GLY A 305 -31.63 5.55 -14.02
CA GLY A 305 -31.79 6.03 -15.39
C GLY A 305 -30.83 7.16 -15.82
N GLU A 306 -30.04 7.71 -14.90
CA GLU A 306 -28.97 8.67 -15.22
C GLU A 306 -27.67 7.95 -15.62
N HIS A 307 -26.96 8.49 -16.62
CA HIS A 307 -25.61 8.04 -16.97
C HIS A 307 -24.57 8.69 -16.06
N ILE A 308 -23.73 7.87 -15.44
CA ILE A 308 -22.60 8.31 -14.63
C ILE A 308 -21.31 8.07 -15.43
N MET A 309 -20.50 9.10 -15.59
CA MET A 309 -19.13 8.95 -16.10
C MET A 309 -18.21 8.64 -14.91
N CYS A 310 -17.25 7.75 -15.08
CA CYS A 310 -16.13 7.55 -14.15
C CYS A 310 -14.79 7.82 -14.84
N ALA A 311 -13.87 8.45 -14.12
CA ALA A 311 -12.45 8.47 -14.44
C ALA A 311 -11.67 7.83 -13.28
N HIS A 312 -10.82 6.84 -13.57
CA HIS A 312 -10.12 6.07 -12.56
C HIS A 312 -8.94 6.83 -11.95
N LEU A 313 -8.18 7.53 -12.81
CA LEU A 313 -7.05 8.43 -12.51
C LEU A 313 -5.80 7.80 -11.90
N ASP A 314 -5.87 6.59 -11.36
CA ASP A 314 -4.72 5.79 -10.90
C ASP A 314 -4.71 4.38 -11.51
N LEU A 315 -4.82 4.26 -12.84
CA LEU A 315 -4.59 2.96 -13.48
C LEU A 315 -3.09 2.65 -13.51
N LYS A 316 -2.74 1.49 -12.94
CA LYS A 316 -1.39 0.92 -12.88
C LYS A 316 -1.51 -0.59 -12.64
N PRO A 317 -0.46 -1.41 -12.92
CA PRO A 317 -0.51 -2.85 -12.70
C PRO A 317 -0.84 -3.26 -11.26
N ASP A 318 -0.38 -2.50 -10.25
CA ASP A 318 -0.68 -2.76 -8.83
C ASP A 318 -2.20 -2.69 -8.52
N ASN A 319 -2.95 -1.90 -9.29
CA ASN A 319 -4.40 -1.72 -9.14
C ASN A 319 -5.20 -2.66 -10.06
N ILE A 320 -4.55 -3.62 -10.73
CA ILE A 320 -5.20 -4.67 -11.53
C ILE A 320 -4.97 -6.00 -10.81
N LEU A 321 -5.99 -6.50 -10.12
CA LEU A 321 -5.94 -7.78 -9.41
C LEU A 321 -6.19 -8.95 -10.35
N ILE A 322 -5.55 -10.09 -10.08
CA ILE A 322 -5.74 -11.34 -10.82
C ILE A 322 -6.53 -12.32 -9.96
N MET A 323 -7.80 -12.49 -10.32
CA MET A 323 -8.71 -13.43 -9.66
C MET A 323 -8.54 -14.84 -10.25
N ASN A 324 -8.84 -15.87 -9.45
CA ASN A 324 -9.03 -17.24 -9.93
C ASN A 324 -10.02 -17.30 -11.11
N ASP A 325 -9.65 -18.03 -12.16
CA ASP A 325 -10.49 -18.36 -13.32
C ASP A 325 -9.94 -19.63 -14.00
N ASP A 326 -10.57 -20.77 -13.76
CA ASP A 326 -10.15 -22.08 -14.30
C ASP A 326 -10.13 -22.14 -15.84
N SER A 327 -10.78 -21.18 -16.52
CA SER A 327 -10.78 -21.09 -17.99
C SER A 327 -9.61 -20.29 -18.56
N SER A 328 -8.82 -19.61 -17.71
CA SER A 328 -7.74 -18.70 -18.12
C SER A 328 -6.38 -19.09 -17.52
N ILE A 329 -5.41 -19.42 -18.38
CA ILE A 329 -4.03 -19.71 -17.96
C ILE A 329 -3.27 -18.50 -17.37
N VAL A 330 -3.88 -17.30 -17.38
CA VAL A 330 -3.35 -16.06 -16.79
C VAL A 330 -4.34 -15.44 -15.77
N GLY A 331 -5.34 -16.21 -15.33
CA GLY A 331 -6.41 -15.76 -14.44
C GLY A 331 -7.31 -14.69 -15.06
N LYS A 332 -8.16 -14.05 -14.25
CA LYS A 332 -9.07 -12.97 -14.67
C LYS A 332 -8.65 -11.62 -14.09
N TRP A 333 -8.21 -10.71 -14.96
CA TRP A 333 -7.69 -9.40 -14.58
C TRP A 333 -8.83 -8.42 -14.27
N THR A 334 -8.77 -7.75 -13.12
CA THR A 334 -9.89 -6.98 -12.56
C THR A 334 -9.39 -5.64 -12.02
N ILE A 335 -9.96 -4.53 -12.49
CA ILE A 335 -9.59 -3.16 -12.06
C ILE A 335 -10.07 -2.91 -10.62
N SER A 336 -9.24 -2.30 -9.79
CA SER A 336 -9.44 -2.08 -8.36
C SER A 336 -8.89 -0.72 -7.88
N ASP A 337 -9.14 -0.38 -6.61
CA ASP A 337 -8.79 0.89 -5.94
C ASP A 337 -9.45 2.15 -6.54
N PHE A 338 -10.75 2.30 -6.22
CA PHE A 338 -11.55 3.45 -6.62
C PHE A 338 -11.46 4.65 -5.66
N GLY A 339 -10.48 4.68 -4.74
CA GLY A 339 -10.36 5.69 -3.69
C GLY A 339 -10.09 7.11 -4.21
N ILE A 340 -9.38 7.26 -5.35
CA ILE A 340 -9.20 8.57 -6.01
C ILE A 340 -10.09 8.80 -7.22
N SER A 341 -10.83 7.79 -7.68
CA SER A 341 -11.70 7.89 -8.85
C SER A 341 -12.75 8.99 -8.69
N VAL A 342 -13.12 9.59 -9.81
CA VAL A 342 -14.08 10.68 -9.89
C VAL A 342 -15.27 10.18 -10.69
N LEU A 343 -16.45 10.21 -10.07
CA LEU A 343 -17.71 9.81 -10.67
C LEU A 343 -18.63 11.04 -10.73
N GLU A 344 -19.09 11.40 -11.93
CA GLU A 344 -19.94 12.56 -12.17
C GLU A 344 -21.10 12.21 -13.11
N PRO A 345 -22.34 12.68 -12.84
CA PRO A 345 -23.45 12.54 -13.78
C PRO A 345 -23.16 13.22 -15.12
N GLN A 346 -23.60 12.60 -16.22
CA GLN A 346 -23.46 13.15 -17.56
C GLN A 346 -24.43 14.32 -17.76
N LYS A 347 -23.95 15.54 -17.46
CA LYS A 347 -24.73 16.77 -17.65
C LYS A 347 -24.98 17.04 -19.15
N LEU A 348 -26.22 16.83 -19.57
CA LEU A 348 -26.75 17.29 -20.85
C LEU A 348 -27.01 18.82 -20.78
N ASP A 349 -25.94 19.62 -20.74
CA ASP A 349 -26.00 21.08 -20.74
C ASP A 349 -26.54 21.63 -22.09
N ALA A 350 -27.86 21.71 -22.23
CA ALA A 350 -28.51 22.47 -23.31
C ALA A 350 -28.10 23.96 -23.32
N SER A 351 -27.57 24.46 -22.19
CA SER A 351 -27.05 25.82 -21.98
C SER A 351 -25.69 26.08 -22.63
N ARG A 352 -24.91 25.05 -22.98
CA ARG A 352 -23.58 25.21 -23.61
C ARG A 352 -23.63 25.36 -25.13
N ALA A 353 -24.80 25.24 -25.76
CA ALA A 353 -24.97 25.30 -27.20
C ALA A 353 -24.74 26.70 -27.84
N LEU A 354 -24.43 27.73 -27.06
CA LEU A 354 -24.34 29.14 -27.52
C LEU A 354 -22.96 29.80 -27.35
N SER A 355 -21.89 29.04 -27.08
CA SER A 355 -20.53 29.58 -27.10
C SER A 355 -20.04 29.83 -28.53
N VAL A 356 -20.31 31.04 -29.05
CA VAL A 356 -19.80 31.52 -30.34
C VAL A 356 -18.28 31.70 -30.27
N GLY A 357 -17.54 30.64 -30.58
CA GLY A 357 -16.09 30.62 -30.37
C GLY A 357 -15.40 29.27 -30.60
N GLY A 358 -15.79 28.51 -31.62
CA GLY A 358 -14.90 27.56 -32.29
C GLY A 358 -14.25 26.43 -31.46
N CYS A 359 -15.01 25.68 -30.65
CA CYS A 359 -14.78 24.25 -30.40
C CYS A 359 -15.91 23.65 -29.54
N TYR A 360 -16.73 22.76 -30.11
CA TYR A 360 -17.66 21.94 -29.32
C TYR A 360 -16.86 20.88 -28.54
N ARG A 361 -16.42 21.23 -27.31
CA ARG A 361 -15.90 20.23 -26.37
C ARG A 361 -17.08 19.48 -25.75
N GLU A 362 -17.16 18.18 -26.02
CA GLU A 362 -18.11 17.30 -25.33
C GLU A 362 -17.88 17.36 -23.80
N PRO A 363 -18.95 17.36 -22.98
CA PRO A 363 -18.81 17.25 -21.53
C PRO A 363 -18.01 16.00 -21.14
N THR A 364 -16.98 16.19 -20.32
CA THR A 364 -16.19 15.11 -19.74
C THR A 364 -15.65 15.53 -18.38
N ILE A 365 -15.37 14.56 -17.52
CA ILE A 365 -14.69 14.77 -16.24
C ILE A 365 -13.36 15.46 -16.48
N GLU A 366 -13.12 16.55 -15.75
CA GLU A 366 -11.87 17.30 -15.76
C GLU A 366 -11.54 17.80 -14.35
N VAL A 367 -10.51 17.21 -13.73
CA VAL A 367 -10.07 17.50 -12.35
C VAL A 367 -8.58 17.85 -12.27
N ASN A 368 -8.20 18.54 -11.20
CA ASN A 368 -6.79 18.85 -10.94
C ASN A 368 -6.01 17.56 -10.64
N PRO A 369 -4.80 17.36 -11.19
CA PRO A 369 -3.98 16.19 -10.90
C PRO A 369 -3.57 16.08 -9.43
N HIS A 370 -3.65 14.86 -8.89
CA HIS A 370 -3.11 14.54 -7.58
C HIS A 370 -1.57 14.73 -7.56
N ARG A 371 -1.02 15.20 -6.42
CA ARG A 371 0.43 15.41 -6.24
C ARG A 371 1.13 14.05 -6.03
N GLY A 372 2.08 13.69 -6.90
CA GLY A 372 2.87 12.45 -6.80
C GLY A 372 3.61 12.08 -8.09
N ARG A 373 4.73 11.36 -8.01
CA ARG A 373 5.41 10.78 -9.19
C ARG A 373 4.84 9.39 -9.47
N GLY A 374 4.63 9.02 -10.74
CA GLY A 374 4.22 7.67 -11.13
C GLY A 374 4.45 7.39 -12.62
N THR A 375 4.96 6.20 -12.94
CA THR A 375 5.34 5.73 -14.29
C THR A 375 4.23 5.89 -15.34
N TYR A 376 3.00 5.57 -14.96
CA TYR A 376 1.81 5.57 -15.83
C TYR A 376 1.13 6.94 -15.97
N ARG A 377 1.70 8.01 -15.38
CA ARG A 377 1.12 9.36 -15.39
C ARG A 377 1.21 9.99 -16.79
N PRO A 378 0.12 10.57 -17.33
CA PRO A 378 0.13 11.19 -18.65
C PRO A 378 0.81 12.59 -18.62
N PRO A 379 1.25 13.13 -19.78
CA PRO A 379 2.00 14.39 -19.84
C PRO A 379 1.21 15.59 -19.30
N GLU A 380 -0.06 15.76 -19.65
CA GLU A 380 -0.89 16.92 -19.23
C GLU A 380 -1.07 17.01 -17.71
N ALA A 381 -0.87 15.90 -16.99
CA ALA A 381 -0.90 15.91 -15.54
C ALA A 381 0.26 16.72 -14.93
N ILE A 382 1.30 17.06 -15.71
CA ILE A 382 2.41 17.93 -15.33
C ILE A 382 2.53 18.99 -16.42
N ASN A 383 2.06 20.22 -16.17
CA ASN A 383 2.33 21.32 -17.08
C ASN A 383 3.06 22.47 -16.37
N ARG A 384 4.12 22.97 -17.03
CA ARG A 384 5.00 24.05 -16.57
C ARG A 384 5.10 25.08 -17.69
N ILE A 385 4.12 25.98 -17.76
CA ILE A 385 4.07 27.02 -18.78
C ILE A 385 4.84 28.23 -18.23
N GLY A 386 6.09 28.37 -18.68
CA GLY A 386 7.02 29.40 -18.19
C GLY A 386 7.49 29.15 -16.75
N SER A 387 7.65 30.22 -15.96
CA SER A 387 8.03 30.16 -14.54
C SER A 387 6.89 29.72 -13.61
N THR A 388 5.69 29.50 -14.15
CA THR A 388 4.48 29.12 -13.40
C THR A 388 4.05 27.68 -13.71
N ALA A 389 4.02 26.82 -12.69
CA ALA A 389 3.50 25.45 -12.83
C ALA A 389 1.97 25.43 -12.67
N THR A 390 1.25 25.39 -13.79
CA THR A 390 -0.22 25.20 -13.82
C THR A 390 -0.52 23.85 -14.44
N THR A 391 -1.11 22.93 -13.67
CA THR A 391 -1.53 21.62 -14.21
C THR A 391 -2.74 21.74 -15.14
N ASP A 392 -2.71 21.07 -16.30
CA ASP A 392 -3.94 20.84 -17.05
C ASP A 392 -4.82 19.82 -16.33
N LYS A 393 -6.13 19.91 -16.59
CA LYS A 393 -7.10 19.01 -15.96
C LYS A 393 -7.06 17.62 -16.59
N ILE A 394 -6.89 16.61 -15.73
CA ILE A 394 -6.95 15.19 -16.08
C ILE A 394 -8.39 14.65 -15.96
N GLY A 395 -8.64 13.52 -16.60
CA GLY A 395 -9.94 12.88 -16.64
C GLY A 395 -9.85 11.54 -17.35
N ARG A 396 -10.93 11.10 -17.99
CA ARG A 396 -11.01 9.82 -18.73
C ARG A 396 -9.85 9.58 -19.72
N ARG A 397 -9.29 10.65 -20.32
CA ARG A 397 -8.12 10.56 -21.23
C ARG A 397 -6.79 10.19 -20.55
N ALA A 398 -6.68 10.34 -19.24
CA ALA A 398 -5.55 9.87 -18.45
C ALA A 398 -5.57 8.34 -18.32
N ASP A 399 -6.76 7.75 -18.12
CA ASP A 399 -6.95 6.30 -18.04
C ASP A 399 -6.53 5.60 -19.34
N ILE A 400 -6.82 6.22 -20.50
CA ILE A 400 -6.41 5.73 -21.82
C ILE A 400 -4.88 5.71 -21.98
N TRP A 401 -4.20 6.76 -21.51
CA TRP A 401 -2.72 6.82 -21.53
C TRP A 401 -2.12 5.76 -20.60
N ALA A 402 -2.63 5.64 -19.37
CA ALA A 402 -2.19 4.64 -18.41
C ALA A 402 -2.41 3.21 -18.92
N TYR A 403 -3.56 2.93 -19.55
CA TYR A 403 -3.79 1.69 -20.26
C TYR A 403 -2.75 1.44 -21.37
N GLY A 404 -2.44 2.44 -22.20
CA GLY A 404 -1.40 2.32 -23.24
C GLY A 404 -0.03 1.93 -22.68
N CYS A 405 0.34 2.48 -21.52
CA CYS A 405 1.56 2.12 -20.80
C CYS A 405 1.52 0.64 -20.35
N ILE A 406 0.44 0.23 -19.66
CA ILE A 406 0.23 -1.15 -19.19
C ILE A 406 0.21 -2.14 -20.36
N PHE A 407 -0.46 -1.81 -21.46
CA PHE A 407 -0.55 -2.61 -22.68
C PHE A 407 0.83 -2.79 -23.36
N THR A 408 1.75 -1.84 -23.16
CA THR A 408 3.15 -1.94 -23.58
C THR A 408 3.96 -2.87 -22.67
N GLU A 409 3.75 -2.84 -21.35
CA GLU A 409 4.43 -3.76 -20.42
C GLU A 409 3.94 -5.21 -20.58
N VAL A 410 2.64 -5.42 -20.82
CA VAL A 410 2.11 -6.74 -21.13
C VAL A 410 2.69 -7.28 -22.45
N LEU A 411 2.90 -6.42 -23.46
CA LEU A 411 3.62 -6.81 -24.68
C LEU A 411 5.08 -7.19 -24.38
N ALA A 412 5.80 -6.39 -23.60
CA ALA A 412 7.17 -6.67 -23.20
C ALA A 412 7.30 -8.01 -22.45
N TRP A 413 6.31 -8.32 -21.61
CA TRP A 413 6.20 -9.59 -20.92
C TRP A 413 5.81 -10.75 -21.85
N ALA A 414 4.94 -10.51 -22.83
CA ALA A 414 4.55 -11.54 -23.79
C ALA A 414 5.74 -12.03 -24.62
N ILE A 415 6.63 -11.12 -25.03
CA ILE A 415 7.82 -11.46 -25.83
C ILE A 415 9.01 -11.94 -24.99
N GLY A 416 9.24 -11.33 -23.82
CA GLY A 416 10.48 -11.51 -23.04
C GLY A 416 10.29 -11.88 -21.57
N ARG A 417 9.05 -12.17 -21.14
CA ARG A 417 8.68 -12.39 -19.73
C ARG A 417 9.17 -11.25 -18.83
N ARG A 418 9.50 -11.57 -17.57
CA ARG A 418 9.96 -10.61 -16.55
C ARG A 418 11.16 -9.80 -17.04
N GLU A 419 12.09 -10.46 -17.72
CA GLU A 419 13.30 -9.86 -18.29
C GLU A 419 12.97 -8.81 -19.36
N GLY A 420 11.99 -9.08 -20.23
CA GLY A 420 11.51 -8.11 -21.23
C GLY A 420 10.90 -6.86 -20.61
N VAL A 421 10.16 -6.99 -19.50
CA VAL A 421 9.60 -5.85 -18.76
C VAL A 421 10.71 -5.04 -18.07
N HIS A 422 11.70 -5.70 -17.46
CA HIS A 422 12.87 -5.02 -16.88
C HIS A 422 13.67 -4.25 -17.95
N GLN A 423 13.91 -4.85 -19.12
CA GLN A 423 14.57 -4.18 -20.24
C GLN A 423 13.80 -2.93 -20.67
N LEU A 424 12.47 -3.00 -20.82
CA LEU A 424 11.65 -1.82 -21.13
C LEU A 424 11.76 -0.73 -20.03
N ALA A 425 11.79 -1.12 -18.75
CA ALA A 425 11.95 -0.16 -17.64
C ALA A 425 13.36 0.48 -17.61
N GLU A 426 14.41 -0.27 -17.95
CA GLU A 426 15.77 0.24 -18.12
C GLU A 426 15.87 1.19 -19.33
N GLU A 427 15.25 0.83 -20.47
CA GLU A 427 15.14 1.71 -21.64
C GLU A 427 14.44 3.02 -21.29
N ARG A 428 13.34 2.98 -20.52
CA ARG A 428 12.72 4.21 -20.00
C ARG A 428 13.69 5.04 -19.18
N GLN A 429 14.43 4.45 -18.24
CA GLN A 429 15.28 5.21 -17.31
C GLN A 429 16.60 5.70 -17.94
N ARG A 430 17.01 5.14 -19.08
CA ARG A 430 18.28 5.49 -19.75
C ARG A 430 18.34 6.98 -20.13
N GLY A 431 19.20 7.71 -19.43
CA GLY A 431 19.42 9.15 -19.65
C GLY A 431 18.33 10.07 -19.08
N ALA A 432 17.41 9.55 -18.27
CA ALA A 432 16.27 10.31 -17.73
C ALA A 432 16.28 10.41 -16.19
N THR A 433 15.67 11.46 -15.64
CA THR A 433 15.51 11.68 -14.18
C THR A 433 14.14 11.18 -13.66
N SER A 434 13.43 10.41 -14.47
CA SER A 434 12.09 9.86 -14.21
C SER A 434 11.86 8.55 -14.96
N ASP A 435 10.93 7.72 -14.50
CA ASP A 435 10.47 6.50 -15.19
C ASP A 435 9.19 6.74 -16.03
N TYR A 436 9.01 7.95 -16.57
CA TYR A 436 7.82 8.25 -17.39
C TYR A 436 7.92 7.67 -18.81
N TYR A 437 6.77 7.43 -19.44
CA TYR A 437 6.65 7.07 -20.86
C TYR A 437 6.85 8.26 -21.82
N TRP A 438 7.04 9.46 -21.29
CA TRP A 438 7.15 10.72 -22.02
C TRP A 438 8.29 11.59 -21.48
N ASP A 439 8.76 12.51 -22.32
CA ASP A 439 9.76 13.53 -21.98
C ASP A 439 9.26 14.94 -22.32
N GLU A 440 9.77 15.93 -21.60
CA GLU A 440 9.72 17.33 -22.01
C GLU A 440 10.54 17.49 -23.31
N SER A 441 9.99 18.17 -24.32
CA SER A 441 10.73 18.53 -25.52
C SER A 441 11.33 19.91 -25.36
N PHE A 442 12.61 20.05 -25.70
CA PHE A 442 13.33 21.33 -25.70
C PHE A 442 13.60 21.74 -27.15
N GLY A 443 13.45 23.04 -27.45
CA GLY A 443 13.80 23.57 -28.76
C GLY A 443 15.32 23.50 -29.02
N GLN A 444 15.74 23.48 -30.29
CA GLN A 444 17.16 23.50 -30.69
C GLN A 444 17.84 24.89 -30.49
N SER A 445 17.32 25.71 -29.57
CA SER A 445 17.87 27.03 -29.25
C SER A 445 18.97 26.91 -28.20
N LEU A 446 19.92 27.86 -28.21
CA LEU A 446 20.93 28.03 -27.14
C LEU A 446 20.31 28.41 -25.78
N THR A 447 19.01 28.72 -25.75
CA THR A 447 18.20 28.85 -24.55
C THR A 447 17.27 27.62 -24.41
N PRO A 448 17.32 26.86 -23.30
CA PRO A 448 16.49 25.67 -23.11
C PRO A 448 15.04 26.06 -22.76
N GLN A 449 14.30 26.55 -23.76
CA GLN A 449 12.86 26.74 -23.67
C GLN A 449 12.14 25.44 -24.02
N MET A 450 11.25 25.01 -23.13
CA MET A 450 10.40 23.84 -23.32
C MET A 450 9.39 24.13 -24.44
N THR A 451 9.35 23.26 -25.45
CA THR A 451 8.48 23.37 -26.64
C THR A 451 7.24 22.49 -26.57
N GLY A 452 7.13 21.61 -25.57
CA GLY A 452 6.01 20.68 -25.40
C GLY A 452 6.45 19.36 -24.76
N PHE A 453 5.76 18.27 -25.12
CA PHE A 453 6.06 16.92 -24.68
C PHE A 453 6.18 15.97 -25.87
N LYS A 454 6.88 14.85 -25.68
CA LYS A 454 6.98 13.74 -26.65
C LYS A 454 6.92 12.39 -25.95
N VAL A 455 6.54 11.34 -26.65
CA VAL A 455 6.78 9.96 -26.16
C VAL A 455 8.30 9.78 -26.04
N ARG A 456 8.74 9.12 -24.96
CA ARG A 456 10.18 8.96 -24.68
C ARG A 456 10.88 8.23 -25.83
N GLY A 457 12.02 8.77 -26.26
CA GLY A 457 12.71 8.32 -27.48
C GLY A 457 13.12 6.84 -27.44
N SER A 458 13.61 6.36 -26.29
CA SER A 458 13.96 4.95 -26.09
C SER A 458 12.75 4.02 -26.12
N VAL A 459 11.57 4.46 -25.65
CA VAL A 459 10.32 3.68 -25.76
C VAL A 459 9.90 3.54 -27.22
N VAL A 460 10.01 4.61 -28.02
CA VAL A 460 9.72 4.55 -29.46
C VAL A 460 10.70 3.61 -30.17
N GLN A 461 12.00 3.72 -29.90
CA GLN A 461 13.03 2.84 -30.47
C GLN A 461 12.82 1.37 -30.08
N TRP A 462 12.46 1.09 -28.83
CA TRP A 462 12.10 -0.25 -28.36
C TRP A 462 10.88 -0.79 -29.09
N LEU A 463 9.82 0.01 -29.26
CA LEU A 463 8.64 -0.37 -30.05
C LEU A 463 9.00 -0.66 -31.51
N ASP A 464 9.81 0.19 -32.15
CA ASP A 464 10.27 0.00 -33.54
C ASP A 464 11.08 -1.30 -33.69
N HIS A 465 11.93 -1.62 -32.71
CA HIS A 465 12.65 -2.90 -32.68
C HIS A 465 11.70 -4.09 -32.55
N VAL A 466 10.77 -4.06 -31.58
CA VAL A 466 9.77 -5.12 -31.36
C VAL A 466 8.85 -5.29 -32.58
N GLN A 467 8.57 -4.23 -33.34
CA GLN A 467 7.75 -4.28 -34.55
C GLN A 467 8.35 -5.15 -35.66
N THR A 468 9.67 -5.41 -35.64
CA THR A 468 10.36 -6.30 -36.60
C THR A 468 10.18 -7.79 -36.30
N SER A 469 9.43 -8.15 -35.26
CA SER A 469 9.08 -9.54 -34.93
C SER A 469 8.41 -10.28 -36.10
N PRO A 470 8.76 -11.55 -36.36
CA PRO A 470 8.12 -12.37 -37.39
C PRO A 470 6.68 -12.79 -37.04
N GLU A 471 6.28 -12.67 -35.77
CA GLU A 471 4.91 -12.98 -35.35
C GLU A 471 4.02 -11.75 -35.56
N ARG A 472 3.21 -11.76 -36.63
CA ARG A 472 2.35 -10.64 -37.07
C ARG A 472 1.57 -9.96 -35.94
N VAL A 473 1.03 -10.73 -34.99
CA VAL A 473 0.31 -10.22 -33.82
C VAL A 473 1.13 -9.19 -33.04
N VAL A 474 2.45 -9.35 -32.94
CA VAL A 474 3.36 -8.40 -32.27
C VAL A 474 3.43 -7.08 -33.04
N GLY A 475 3.49 -7.12 -34.38
CA GLY A 475 3.45 -5.92 -35.22
C GLY A 475 2.13 -5.16 -35.09
N ASP A 476 1.00 -5.87 -35.15
CA ASP A 476 -0.35 -5.30 -34.96
C ASP A 476 -0.53 -4.73 -33.53
N TRP A 477 0.08 -5.37 -32.51
CA TRP A 477 0.12 -4.91 -31.12
C TRP A 477 0.94 -3.62 -30.96
N VAL A 478 2.16 -3.56 -31.51
CA VAL A 478 3.01 -2.35 -31.49
C VAL A 478 2.32 -1.17 -32.17
N LYS A 479 1.73 -1.39 -33.36
CA LYS A 479 0.97 -0.35 -34.05
C LYS A 479 -0.15 0.19 -33.17
N THR A 480 -0.88 -0.70 -32.51
CA THR A 480 -1.96 -0.33 -31.59
C THR A 480 -1.46 0.44 -30.37
N VAL A 481 -0.30 0.09 -29.80
CA VAL A 481 0.34 0.90 -28.73
C VAL A 481 0.60 2.33 -29.21
N LYS A 482 1.14 2.51 -30.42
CA LYS A 482 1.40 3.84 -31.01
C LYS A 482 0.11 4.63 -31.26
N ASP A 483 -0.98 3.96 -31.66
CA ASP A 483 -2.31 4.54 -31.83
C ASP A 483 -3.02 4.90 -30.49
N ILE A 484 -2.47 4.50 -29.33
CA ILE A 484 -2.98 4.80 -27.98
C ILE A 484 -2.12 5.85 -27.25
N LEU A 485 -0.79 5.73 -27.30
CA LEU A 485 0.17 6.60 -26.61
C LEU A 485 0.36 7.96 -27.31
N ILE A 486 -0.74 8.66 -27.56
CA ILE A 486 -0.75 9.98 -28.18
C ILE A 486 -0.57 11.06 -27.11
N ILE A 487 0.40 11.96 -27.30
CA ILE A 487 0.73 13.02 -26.33
C ILE A 487 -0.43 14.01 -26.18
N ASP A 488 -0.99 14.50 -27.28
CA ASP A 488 -2.16 15.38 -27.25
C ASP A 488 -3.38 14.63 -26.67
N LYS A 489 -3.85 15.11 -25.52
CA LYS A 489 -5.01 14.62 -24.77
C LYS A 489 -6.27 14.51 -25.64
N GLU A 490 -6.49 15.47 -26.53
CA GLU A 490 -7.72 15.54 -27.34
C GLU A 490 -7.65 14.58 -28.54
N CYS A 491 -6.45 14.34 -29.09
CA CYS A 491 -6.22 13.37 -30.16
C CYS A 491 -6.20 11.91 -29.71
N ARG A 492 -6.05 11.60 -28.40
CA ARG A 492 -6.12 10.22 -27.89
C ARG A 492 -7.42 9.51 -28.29
N PRO A 493 -7.45 8.18 -28.43
CA PRO A 493 -8.70 7.43 -28.64
C PRO A 493 -9.65 7.56 -27.43
N LYS A 494 -10.97 7.55 -27.67
CA LYS A 494 -11.98 7.33 -26.61
C LYS A 494 -12.04 5.83 -26.27
N ALA A 495 -12.61 5.46 -25.13
CA ALA A 495 -12.64 4.05 -24.71
C ALA A 495 -13.36 3.11 -25.70
N GLN A 496 -14.39 3.57 -26.41
CA GLN A 496 -15.02 2.80 -27.50
C GLN A 496 -14.01 2.46 -28.62
N LYS A 497 -13.17 3.44 -29.00
CA LYS A 497 -12.15 3.27 -30.03
C LYS A 497 -10.99 2.40 -29.53
N LEU A 498 -10.63 2.53 -28.25
CA LEU A 498 -9.65 1.66 -27.59
C LEU A 498 -10.09 0.18 -27.67
N VAL A 499 -11.35 -0.11 -27.34
CA VAL A 499 -11.91 -1.47 -27.45
C VAL A 499 -11.83 -1.97 -28.89
N ALA A 500 -12.19 -1.16 -29.89
CA ALA A 500 -12.09 -1.53 -31.30
C ALA A 500 -10.65 -1.86 -31.72
N TYR A 501 -9.67 -1.05 -31.31
CA TYR A 501 -8.25 -1.27 -31.59
C TYR A 501 -7.74 -2.58 -30.97
N VAL A 502 -7.95 -2.79 -29.67
CA VAL A 502 -7.49 -4.00 -28.96
C VAL A 502 -8.22 -5.25 -29.46
N THR A 503 -9.50 -5.14 -29.85
CA THR A 503 -10.25 -6.23 -30.52
C THR A 503 -9.59 -6.65 -31.83
N SER A 504 -9.03 -5.70 -32.60
CA SER A 504 -8.32 -5.98 -33.85
C SER A 504 -7.06 -6.81 -33.60
N VAL A 505 -6.26 -6.43 -32.60
CA VAL A 505 -5.05 -7.18 -32.21
C VAL A 505 -5.41 -8.58 -31.67
N TYR A 506 -6.41 -8.67 -30.80
CA TYR A 506 -6.88 -9.97 -30.25
C TYR A 506 -7.33 -10.93 -31.37
N LYS A 507 -8.07 -10.43 -32.37
CA LYS A 507 -8.50 -11.23 -33.53
C LYS A 507 -7.35 -11.61 -34.47
N SER A 508 -6.25 -10.84 -34.51
CA SER A 508 -5.08 -11.18 -35.33
C SER A 508 -4.41 -12.49 -34.92
N CYS A 509 -4.61 -12.95 -33.67
CA CYS A 509 -4.12 -14.24 -33.17
C CYS A 509 -4.70 -15.45 -33.92
N ASP A 510 -5.87 -15.31 -34.54
CA ASP A 510 -6.58 -16.38 -35.24
C ASP A 510 -6.33 -16.40 -36.75
N LEU A 511 -5.47 -15.49 -37.25
CA LEU A 511 -5.14 -15.41 -38.67
C LEU A 511 -3.97 -16.35 -39.01
N PRO A 512 -4.01 -17.04 -40.17
CA PRO A 512 -2.86 -17.79 -40.68
C PRO A 512 -1.62 -16.90 -40.85
N ARG A 513 -0.43 -17.50 -40.82
CA ARG A 513 0.81 -16.81 -41.20
C ARG A 513 0.69 -16.24 -42.61
N ASP A 514 1.18 -15.02 -42.80
CA ASP A 514 1.55 -14.55 -44.13
C ASP A 514 2.64 -15.52 -44.69
N PRO A 515 2.55 -15.93 -45.96
CA PRO A 515 3.56 -16.80 -46.54
C PRO A 515 4.91 -16.08 -46.50
N VAL A 516 5.89 -16.71 -45.83
CA VAL A 516 7.27 -16.23 -45.79
C VAL A 516 7.73 -16.01 -47.24
N PRO A 517 8.25 -14.83 -47.61
CA PRO A 517 8.84 -14.64 -48.93
C PRO A 517 9.97 -15.65 -49.07
N GLN A 518 9.82 -16.61 -50.00
CA GLN A 518 10.87 -17.57 -50.29
C GLN A 518 12.10 -16.78 -50.76
N SER A 519 13.11 -16.70 -49.89
CA SER A 519 14.46 -16.36 -50.33
C SER A 519 14.84 -17.33 -51.43
N LEU A 520 15.21 -16.79 -52.58
CA LEU A 520 15.67 -17.56 -53.75
C LEU A 520 16.87 -18.42 -53.35
N GLU A 521 16.65 -19.70 -53.07
CA GLU A 521 17.76 -20.64 -52.96
C GLU A 521 18.39 -20.83 -54.34
N PRO A 522 19.73 -20.80 -54.47
CA PRO A 522 20.39 -21.12 -55.72
C PRO A 522 20.13 -22.59 -56.08
N SER A 523 19.69 -22.81 -57.32
CA SER A 523 19.48 -24.16 -57.86
C SER A 523 20.76 -25.01 -57.79
N SER A 524 20.68 -26.15 -57.11
CA SER A 524 21.62 -27.26 -57.27
C SER A 524 20.87 -28.54 -57.61
N ASP A 525 21.03 -28.99 -58.85
CA ASP A 525 20.36 -30.14 -59.46
C ASP A 525 20.86 -31.47 -58.84
N PRO A 526 20.08 -32.57 -58.87
CA PRO A 526 20.31 -33.72 -58.00
C PRO A 526 21.20 -34.79 -58.64
N SER A 527 21.86 -35.58 -57.80
CA SER A 527 21.85 -37.05 -57.89
C SER A 527 22.74 -37.71 -56.83
N LEU A 528 22.51 -39.03 -56.65
CA LEU A 528 23.41 -40.09 -56.18
C LEU A 528 23.04 -40.80 -54.84
N TRP A 529 22.20 -41.83 -55.00
CA TRP A 529 22.02 -43.05 -54.16
C TRP A 529 21.43 -42.85 -52.74
N GLN A 530 20.25 -43.41 -52.42
CA GLN A 530 19.98 -44.82 -52.07
C GLN A 530 20.79 -45.32 -50.85
N SER A 531 20.23 -45.97 -49.82
CA SER A 531 18.84 -46.38 -49.54
C SER A 531 18.71 -46.99 -48.10
N HIS A 532 17.48 -47.34 -47.69
CA HIS A 532 17.10 -48.24 -46.57
C HIS A 532 16.98 -47.71 -45.13
N SER A 533 15.73 -47.52 -44.70
CA SER A 533 15.20 -47.70 -43.33
C SER A 533 14.98 -49.21 -43.02
N PRO A 534 14.36 -49.64 -41.88
CA PRO A 534 14.32 -49.18 -40.47
C PRO A 534 14.73 -50.41 -39.56
N PRO A 535 14.18 -50.80 -38.37
CA PRO A 535 13.18 -50.18 -37.47
C PRO A 535 13.34 -50.32 -35.91
N SER A 536 12.49 -49.54 -35.22
CA SER A 536 11.68 -49.87 -34.01
C SER A 536 12.28 -50.31 -32.66
N ASN A 537 11.84 -49.58 -31.63
CA ASN A 537 11.31 -50.03 -30.32
C ASN A 537 12.16 -50.96 -29.41
N TRP A 538 12.44 -50.47 -28.21
CA TRP A 538 11.79 -51.05 -27.02
C TRP A 538 11.63 -50.04 -25.86
N SER A 539 10.63 -50.31 -25.03
CA SER A 539 10.20 -49.49 -23.89
C SER A 539 10.77 -49.98 -22.55
N LEU A 540 10.56 -49.14 -21.52
CA LEU A 540 10.32 -49.48 -20.11
C LEU A 540 11.49 -49.70 -19.12
N SER A 541 11.39 -48.89 -18.06
CA SER A 541 11.45 -49.26 -16.63
C SER A 541 12.66 -48.89 -15.76
N ARG A 542 12.28 -48.35 -14.60
CA ARG A 542 13.09 -47.91 -13.46
C ARG A 542 13.74 -49.11 -12.76
N THR A 543 14.92 -48.90 -12.17
CA THR A 543 15.13 -49.08 -10.73
C THR A 543 16.38 -48.36 -10.23
N SER A 544 16.38 -48.04 -8.93
CA SER A 544 17.44 -47.33 -8.19
C SER A 544 18.60 -48.23 -7.79
N SER A 545 19.81 -47.66 -7.70
CA SER A 545 20.81 -48.09 -6.70
C SER A 545 21.78 -46.94 -6.37
N GLN A 546 22.15 -46.83 -5.09
CA GLN A 546 23.18 -45.92 -4.57
C GLN A 546 24.49 -46.69 -4.40
N GLN A 547 25.61 -46.09 -4.83
CA GLN A 547 27.00 -46.28 -4.34
C GLN A 547 27.85 -45.25 -5.11
N SER A 548 28.38 -44.17 -4.53
CA SER A 548 29.40 -44.03 -3.47
C SER A 548 30.85 -44.23 -3.96
N ILE A 549 31.74 -43.32 -3.53
CA ILE A 549 33.23 -43.32 -3.59
C ILE A 549 33.92 -42.60 -4.79
N ARG A 550 34.07 -41.27 -4.66
CA ARG A 550 35.34 -40.53 -4.38
C ARG A 550 36.58 -40.64 -5.33
N SER A 551 36.86 -39.54 -6.04
CA SER A 551 38.20 -38.97 -6.37
C SER A 551 38.01 -37.61 -7.08
N THR A 552 38.27 -36.43 -6.49
CA THR A 552 39.54 -35.66 -6.34
C THR A 552 40.24 -35.23 -7.63
N GLU A 553 40.23 -33.90 -7.89
CA GLU A 553 41.17 -33.09 -8.70
C GLU A 553 41.25 -33.40 -10.22
N SER A 554 41.34 -32.48 -11.19
CA SER A 554 41.33 -30.99 -11.29
C SER A 554 40.80 -30.63 -12.72
N GLU A 555 40.71 -29.40 -13.27
CA GLU A 555 40.97 -27.99 -12.90
C GLU A 555 40.17 -27.05 -13.86
N GLU A 556 39.70 -25.86 -13.45
CA GLU A 556 39.28 -24.77 -14.38
C GLU A 556 39.17 -23.38 -13.66
N PRO A 557 39.25 -22.23 -14.36
CA PRO A 557 39.53 -20.91 -13.78
C PRO A 557 38.30 -20.15 -13.20
N PRO A 558 38.52 -19.11 -12.36
CA PRO A 558 37.45 -18.45 -11.61
C PRO A 558 36.56 -17.54 -12.46
N LYS A 559 35.25 -17.57 -12.19
CA LYS A 559 34.23 -16.69 -12.79
C LYS A 559 33.89 -15.52 -11.86
N GLU A 560 33.73 -14.34 -12.44
CA GLU A 560 33.31 -13.11 -11.73
C GLU A 560 31.89 -13.23 -11.15
N PRO A 561 31.63 -12.71 -9.93
CA PRO A 561 30.28 -12.62 -9.38
C PRO A 561 29.53 -11.37 -9.91
N ARG A 562 28.25 -11.56 -10.24
CA ARG A 562 27.41 -10.59 -10.94
C ARG A 562 26.89 -9.46 -10.05
N SER A 563 26.80 -8.28 -10.66
CA SER A 563 26.14 -7.07 -10.15
C SER A 563 24.68 -7.30 -9.73
N MET A 564 24.24 -6.63 -8.65
CA MET A 564 22.83 -6.42 -8.32
C MET A 564 22.58 -4.94 -8.00
N LEU A 565 21.54 -4.38 -8.62
CA LEU A 565 21.12 -2.97 -8.50
C LEU A 565 20.13 -2.75 -7.32
N PRO A 566 19.99 -1.50 -6.82
CA PRO A 566 19.52 -1.25 -5.45
C PRO A 566 18.01 -1.07 -5.28
N THR A 567 17.50 -1.46 -4.11
CA THR A 567 16.09 -1.30 -3.69
C THR A 567 15.84 0.07 -3.05
N LYS A 568 14.62 0.62 -3.23
CA LYS A 568 14.23 1.97 -2.77
C LYS A 568 14.00 2.04 -1.25
N LEU A 569 14.31 3.21 -0.67
CA LEU A 569 14.08 3.57 0.74
C LEU A 569 12.58 3.69 1.08
N ILE A 570 12.21 3.25 2.30
CA ILE A 570 10.85 3.31 2.88
C ILE A 570 10.87 4.29 4.07
N PRO A 571 9.89 5.21 4.21
CA PRO A 571 9.71 6.00 5.43
C PRO A 571 8.92 5.19 6.49
N HIS A 572 9.43 5.11 7.72
CA HIS A 572 8.84 4.28 8.79
C HIS A 572 7.82 5.01 9.68
N ASP A 573 6.86 4.22 10.17
CA ASP A 573 5.71 4.61 11.00
C ASP A 573 6.09 4.84 12.49
N ARG A 574 5.32 5.69 13.19
CA ARG A 574 5.60 6.14 14.57
C ARG A 574 4.86 5.31 15.62
N LYS A 575 5.36 4.12 15.99
CA LYS A 575 5.00 3.45 17.27
C LYS A 575 6.21 2.80 17.94
N HIS A 576 6.55 3.29 19.13
CA HIS A 576 7.77 3.05 19.92
C HIS A 576 8.99 3.79 19.37
N GLY A 577 9.53 4.72 20.17
CA GLY A 577 10.42 5.80 19.74
C GLY A 577 11.86 5.40 19.49
N ILE A 578 12.11 4.56 18.48
CA ILE A 578 13.43 4.41 17.87
C ILE A 578 13.43 5.25 16.60
N VAL A 579 14.24 6.30 16.55
CA VAL A 579 14.39 7.14 15.35
C VAL A 579 15.68 6.74 14.65
N THR A 580 15.62 6.54 13.34
CA THR A 580 16.77 6.11 12.53
C THR A 580 17.05 7.08 11.40
N TYR A 581 18.33 7.29 11.11
CA TYR A 581 18.77 8.13 9.99
C TYR A 581 19.95 7.49 9.27
N LEU A 582 19.82 7.28 7.97
CA LEU A 582 20.86 6.71 7.12
C LEU A 582 21.64 7.84 6.43
N SER A 583 22.97 7.82 6.54
CA SER A 583 23.84 8.74 5.82
C SER A 583 23.71 8.55 4.31
N ARG A 584 23.74 9.65 3.55
CA ARG A 584 23.69 9.63 2.08
C ARG A 584 25.09 9.50 1.47
N THR A 585 26.13 9.74 2.27
CA THR A 585 27.55 9.62 1.92
C THR A 585 28.21 8.46 2.66
N MET A 586 29.20 7.83 2.00
CA MET A 586 30.01 6.76 2.59
C MET A 586 31.12 7.34 3.47
N CYS A 587 31.41 6.67 4.59
CA CYS A 587 32.57 6.91 5.44
C CYS A 587 33.41 5.64 5.51
N GLN A 588 34.71 5.74 5.19
CA GLN A 588 35.66 4.61 5.20
C GLN A 588 35.18 3.37 4.41
N GLY A 589 34.44 3.57 3.32
CA GLY A 589 33.92 2.50 2.45
C GLY A 589 32.57 1.89 2.87
N ASN A 590 32.02 2.30 4.02
CA ASN A 590 30.72 1.84 4.52
C ASN A 590 29.72 3.00 4.60
N VAL A 591 28.42 2.71 4.72
CA VAL A 591 27.38 3.73 4.97
C VAL A 591 27.02 3.76 6.46
N PRO A 592 27.23 4.88 7.17
CA PRO A 592 26.82 4.97 8.58
C PRO A 592 25.31 5.21 8.74
N LEU A 593 24.73 4.56 9.74
CA LEU A 593 23.33 4.62 10.15
C LEU A 593 23.26 4.97 11.64
N ALA A 594 22.56 6.05 11.98
CA ALA A 594 22.28 6.41 13.36
C ALA A 594 20.95 5.77 13.82
N VAL A 595 20.94 5.24 15.04
CA VAL A 595 19.79 4.64 15.72
C VAL A 595 19.67 5.29 17.10
N LEU A 596 18.69 6.17 17.26
CA LEU A 596 18.43 6.92 18.49
C LEU A 596 17.51 6.12 19.43
N SER A 597 17.98 5.85 20.65
CA SER A 597 17.14 5.57 21.82
C SER A 597 17.06 6.81 22.71
N ASN A 598 16.24 6.75 23.76
CA ASN A 598 16.04 7.89 24.67
C ASN A 598 17.36 8.46 25.24
N ASP A 599 18.35 7.59 25.50
CA ASP A 599 19.56 7.86 26.27
C ASP A 599 20.87 7.82 25.46
N LYS A 600 20.86 7.29 24.22
CA LYS A 600 22.06 7.13 23.39
C LYS A 600 21.74 7.08 21.90
N VAL A 601 22.76 7.31 21.07
CA VAL A 601 22.74 7.04 19.63
C VAL A 601 23.68 5.88 19.32
N GLY A 602 23.11 4.74 18.92
CA GLY A 602 23.86 3.65 18.29
C GLY A 602 24.24 4.04 16.86
N ILE A 603 25.45 3.70 16.44
CA ILE A 603 26.00 3.96 15.11
C ILE A 603 26.34 2.61 14.50
N LEU A 604 25.55 2.23 13.50
CA LEU A 604 25.71 1.03 12.71
C LEU A 604 26.47 1.37 11.42
N SER A 605 27.41 0.52 11.02
CA SER A 605 28.12 0.63 9.74
C SER A 605 27.58 -0.44 8.80
N LEU A 606 27.04 0.00 7.66
CA LEU A 606 26.53 -0.88 6.62
C LEU A 606 27.63 -1.09 5.58
N ASN A 607 28.24 -2.28 5.60
CA ASN A 607 29.12 -2.74 4.54
C ASN A 607 28.26 -3.29 3.40
N LEU A 608 27.88 -2.40 2.46
CA LEU A 608 27.03 -2.76 1.33
C LEU A 608 27.63 -3.89 0.44
N PRO A 609 28.95 -3.92 0.13
CA PRO A 609 29.55 -5.02 -0.62
C PRO A 609 29.47 -6.38 0.10
N GLY A 610 29.72 -6.42 1.40
CA GLY A 610 29.75 -7.64 2.22
C GLY A 610 28.39 -8.05 2.79
N ARG A 611 27.37 -7.20 2.69
CA ARG A 611 26.05 -7.36 3.32
C ARG A 611 26.09 -7.54 4.84
N VAL A 612 27.09 -6.94 5.49
CA VAL A 612 27.26 -6.97 6.95
C VAL A 612 26.80 -5.64 7.56
N ILE A 613 26.11 -5.72 8.69
CA ILE A 613 25.77 -4.57 9.54
C ILE A 613 26.46 -4.78 10.88
N GLU A 614 27.32 -3.85 11.27
CA GLU A 614 28.07 -3.92 12.53
C GLU A 614 27.78 -2.68 13.39
N GLU A 615 27.54 -2.84 14.70
CA GLU A 615 27.54 -1.70 15.62
C GLU A 615 28.98 -1.26 15.86
N VAL A 616 29.35 -0.11 15.28
CA VAL A 616 30.71 0.45 15.38
C VAL A 616 30.87 1.27 16.65
N ARG A 617 29.78 1.89 17.13
CA ARG A 617 29.82 2.75 18.32
C ARG A 617 28.45 2.99 18.92
N SER A 618 28.41 3.29 20.21
CA SER A 618 27.26 3.86 20.92
C SER A 618 27.69 5.16 21.61
N LEU A 619 26.99 6.26 21.33
CA LEU A 619 27.26 7.58 21.91
C LEU A 619 26.18 7.98 22.91
N ALA A 620 26.53 8.10 24.19
CA ALA A 620 25.60 8.50 25.25
C ALA A 620 25.17 9.97 25.09
N LEU A 621 23.88 10.23 25.31
CA LEU A 621 23.30 11.57 25.34
C LEU A 621 23.40 12.17 26.75
N PHE A 622 23.58 13.49 26.83
CA PHE A 622 23.58 14.25 28.08
C PHE A 622 22.18 14.41 28.71
N GLY A 623 21.47 13.30 28.92
CA GLY A 623 20.11 13.22 29.47
C GLY A 623 19.12 12.62 28.47
N GLU A 624 18.08 11.95 28.98
CA GLU A 624 17.04 11.32 28.17
C GLU A 624 16.25 12.34 27.34
N LEU A 625 16.04 12.06 26.05
CA LEU A 625 15.33 12.91 25.10
C LEU A 625 13.96 12.32 24.72
N GLU A 626 12.92 13.14 24.79
CA GLU A 626 11.58 12.86 24.30
C GLU A 626 11.25 13.71 23.07
N ASN A 627 10.37 13.19 22.19
CA ASN A 627 10.10 13.80 20.88
C ASN A 627 11.41 14.12 20.13
N ALA A 628 12.36 13.18 20.23
CA ALA A 628 13.72 13.34 19.79
C ALA A 628 13.89 12.91 18.32
N ASP A 629 14.92 13.43 17.68
CA ASP A 629 15.23 13.19 16.27
C ASP A 629 16.76 13.17 16.07
N VAL A 630 17.23 12.56 15.00
CA VAL A 630 18.66 12.34 14.71
C VAL A 630 18.96 12.50 13.22
N ALA A 631 20.12 13.06 12.91
CA ALA A 631 20.65 13.17 11.56
C ALA A 631 22.14 12.78 11.54
N ILE A 632 22.57 12.05 10.52
CA ILE A 632 23.97 11.65 10.32
C ILE A 632 24.34 11.78 8.84
N GLU A 633 25.50 12.35 8.56
CA GLU A 633 26.01 12.53 7.20
C GLU A 633 27.53 12.40 7.19
N GLY A 634 28.03 11.36 6.50
CA GLY A 634 29.42 10.94 6.58
C GLY A 634 29.80 10.60 8.03
N GLN A 635 30.87 11.21 8.54
CA GLN A 635 31.30 11.04 9.93
C GLN A 635 30.62 11.97 10.93
N TYR A 636 29.71 12.85 10.50
CA TYR A 636 29.14 13.91 11.33
C TYR A 636 27.70 13.60 11.72
N LEU A 637 27.29 13.92 12.95
CA LEU A 637 25.92 13.65 13.41
C LEU A 637 25.39 14.71 14.38
N ALA A 638 24.07 14.83 14.42
CA ALA A 638 23.34 15.63 15.38
C ALA A 638 22.12 14.87 15.92
N ALA A 639 21.80 15.05 17.20
CA ALA A 639 20.58 14.58 17.84
C ALA A 639 19.95 15.71 18.65
N TRP A 640 18.62 15.84 18.64
CA TRP A 640 17.93 16.89 19.38
C TRP A 640 16.57 16.42 19.88
N GLY A 641 16.08 17.01 20.98
CA GLY A 641 14.82 16.60 21.60
C GLY A 641 14.56 17.31 22.92
N HIS A 642 13.42 17.05 23.57
CA HIS A 642 13.08 17.62 24.87
C HIS A 642 13.58 16.74 26.02
N CYS A 643 14.43 17.28 26.89
CA CYS A 643 14.91 16.53 28.06
C CYS A 643 14.05 16.86 29.29
N LYS A 644 13.20 15.91 29.72
CA LYS A 644 12.35 16.05 30.92
C LYS A 644 13.13 16.47 32.16
N ALA A 645 14.23 15.78 32.46
CA ALA A 645 15.05 16.04 33.65
C ALA A 645 15.64 17.46 33.68
N LYS A 646 16.00 18.01 32.51
CA LYS A 646 16.54 19.39 32.38
C LYS A 646 15.46 20.43 32.05
N ARG A 647 14.20 20.01 31.87
CA ARG A 647 13.03 20.82 31.50
C ARG A 647 13.25 21.76 30.30
N LYS A 648 14.10 21.36 29.34
CA LYS A 648 14.44 22.15 28.15
C LYS A 648 14.72 21.26 26.94
N ARG A 649 14.65 21.83 25.74
CA ARG A 649 15.23 21.18 24.56
C ARG A 649 16.74 21.13 24.67
N MET A 650 17.30 20.04 24.17
CA MET A 650 18.72 19.76 24.08
C MET A 650 19.07 19.54 22.61
N LEU A 651 20.27 19.96 22.25
CA LEU A 651 20.90 19.72 20.96
C LEU A 651 22.29 19.15 21.23
N HIS A 652 22.61 18.05 20.56
CA HIS A 652 23.88 17.36 20.63
C HIS A 652 24.43 17.30 19.21
N VAL A 653 25.64 17.83 19.00
CA VAL A 653 26.30 17.91 17.69
C VAL A 653 27.69 17.31 17.85
N GLY A 654 28.13 16.51 16.89
CA GLY A 654 29.36 15.75 17.02
C GLY A 654 29.86 15.10 15.74
N ASP A 655 30.89 14.28 15.91
CA ASP A 655 31.35 13.33 14.91
C ASP A 655 31.52 11.94 15.53
N ILE A 656 31.49 10.88 14.72
CA ILE A 656 31.51 9.48 15.16
C ILE A 656 32.74 9.22 16.06
N ASP A 657 33.91 9.75 15.72
CA ASP A 657 35.16 9.47 16.41
C ASP A 657 35.30 10.25 17.72
N SER A 658 34.88 11.52 17.73
CA SER A 658 35.00 12.44 18.88
C SER A 658 33.83 12.38 19.86
N GLY A 659 32.66 11.91 19.41
CA GLY A 659 31.41 11.96 20.17
C GLY A 659 30.74 13.34 20.14
N PHE A 660 29.78 13.55 21.04
CA PHE A 660 29.00 14.79 21.15
C PHE A 660 29.74 15.90 21.90
N GLU A 661 29.67 17.12 21.37
CA GLU A 661 30.15 18.34 22.03
C GLU A 661 29.40 18.59 23.36
N ARG A 662 30.16 18.94 24.40
CA ARG A 662 29.62 19.31 25.72
C ARG A 662 29.26 20.79 25.79
N ASN A 663 29.97 21.63 25.05
CA ASN A 663 29.81 23.09 25.03
C ASN A 663 29.45 23.61 23.63
N LEU A 664 28.16 23.68 23.33
CA LEU A 664 27.66 24.48 22.21
C LEU A 664 28.00 25.98 22.44
N PRO A 665 28.17 26.78 21.38
CA PRO A 665 28.36 28.23 21.50
C PRO A 665 27.27 28.89 22.35
N VAL A 666 27.66 29.82 23.24
CA VAL A 666 26.83 30.37 24.33
C VAL A 666 25.51 31.00 23.87
N ASN A 667 25.42 31.45 22.62
CA ASN A 667 24.26 32.15 22.05
C ASN A 667 23.44 31.29 21.07
N ILE A 668 23.31 29.99 21.34
CA ILE A 668 22.39 29.09 20.62
C ILE A 668 21.27 28.66 21.56
N ASP A 669 20.05 29.15 21.33
CA ASP A 669 18.88 28.60 21.99
C ASP A 669 18.51 27.25 21.37
N ALA A 670 18.81 26.15 22.06
CA ALA A 670 18.33 24.82 21.68
C ALA A 670 16.80 24.70 21.77
N GLY A 671 16.12 25.61 22.47
CA GLY A 671 14.67 25.76 22.56
C GLY A 671 14.00 26.02 21.20
N SER A 672 14.60 26.86 20.35
CA SER A 672 14.03 27.27 19.07
C SER A 672 14.43 26.39 17.87
N VAL A 673 15.37 25.47 18.04
CA VAL A 673 15.79 24.53 16.97
C VAL A 673 14.68 23.51 16.72
N MET A 674 14.11 23.52 15.52
CA MET A 674 13.07 22.58 15.09
C MET A 674 13.65 21.32 14.46
N SER A 675 14.61 21.48 13.54
CA SER A 675 15.34 20.40 12.85
C SER A 675 16.80 20.76 12.60
N VAL A 676 17.64 19.76 12.32
CA VAL A 676 19.07 19.96 11.99
C VAL A 676 19.43 19.23 10.71
N ALA A 677 20.02 19.95 9.75
CA ALA A 677 20.66 19.34 8.59
C ALA A 677 22.16 19.14 8.86
N VAL A 678 22.72 18.04 8.38
CA VAL A 678 24.15 17.72 8.50
C VAL A 678 24.79 17.65 7.10
N SER A 679 25.96 18.26 6.95
CA SER A 679 26.78 18.23 5.74
C SER A 679 27.93 17.23 5.92
N PRO A 680 28.32 16.47 4.88
CA PRO A 680 29.49 15.58 4.93
C PRO A 680 30.81 16.34 5.12
N ARG A 681 30.81 17.68 4.98
CA ARG A 681 31.95 18.56 5.24
C ARG A 681 32.01 19.07 6.69
N GLY A 682 31.12 18.63 7.57
CA GLY A 682 31.07 19.04 8.98
C GLY A 682 30.33 20.36 9.22
N THR A 683 29.41 20.75 8.34
CA THR A 683 28.54 21.91 8.57
C THR A 683 27.16 21.46 9.04
N PHE A 684 26.66 22.07 10.10
CA PHE A 684 25.34 21.82 10.67
C PHE A 684 24.46 23.04 10.44
N ALA A 685 23.29 22.86 9.84
CA ALA A 685 22.28 23.91 9.69
C ALA A 685 21.17 23.69 10.71
N LEU A 686 21.15 24.53 11.75
CA LEU A 686 20.13 24.51 12.79
C LEU A 686 18.93 25.32 12.29
N VAL A 687 17.82 24.65 11.98
CA VAL A 687 16.61 25.31 11.47
C VAL A 687 15.79 25.81 12.64
N GLN A 688 15.64 27.13 12.71
CA GLN A 688 14.75 27.82 13.65
C GLN A 688 13.61 28.50 12.86
N ASP A 689 12.66 29.11 13.57
CA ASP A 689 11.45 29.70 12.97
C ASP A 689 11.77 30.67 11.83
N LYS A 690 12.45 31.81 12.10
CA LYS A 690 12.77 32.82 11.07
C LYS A 690 14.22 32.83 10.59
N GLU A 691 15.09 31.98 11.12
CA GLU A 691 16.51 31.93 10.75
C GLU A 691 17.07 30.50 10.72
N ILE A 692 18.15 30.32 9.96
CA ILE A 692 18.97 29.10 9.96
C ILE A 692 20.36 29.46 10.43
N ILE A 693 20.81 28.82 11.51
CA ILE A 693 22.16 29.01 12.05
C ILE A 693 23.08 27.95 11.46
N LEU A 694 24.06 28.37 10.67
CA LEU A 694 25.15 27.51 10.23
C LEU A 694 26.26 27.43 11.28
N LEU A 695 26.64 26.21 11.64
CA LEU A 695 27.80 25.90 12.47
C LEU A 695 28.78 25.04 11.67
N SER A 696 30.04 25.46 11.53
CA SER A 696 31.09 24.63 10.95
C SER A 696 31.93 23.94 12.03
N TRP A 697 32.17 22.64 11.86
CA TRP A 697 32.90 21.74 12.73
C TRP A 697 34.28 21.46 12.14
N SER A 698 35.33 21.90 12.81
CA SER A 698 36.72 21.70 12.40
C SER A 698 37.45 20.81 13.41
N ARG A 699 38.07 19.72 12.91
CA ARG A 699 38.90 18.80 13.72
C ARG A 699 40.28 19.36 14.09
N LEU A 700 40.62 20.57 13.65
CA LEU A 700 41.91 21.19 13.98
C LEU A 700 41.93 21.63 15.44
N SER A 701 42.57 20.79 16.26
CA SER A 701 42.82 20.93 17.68
C SER A 701 43.72 22.13 18.03
N VAL A 702 43.14 23.32 17.91
CA VAL A 702 43.70 24.56 18.44
C VAL A 702 42.60 25.24 19.26
N PRO A 703 42.82 25.63 20.54
CA PRO A 703 41.75 26.09 21.42
C PRO A 703 40.97 27.34 20.98
N HIS A 704 41.41 28.02 19.92
CA HIS A 704 40.90 29.32 19.46
C HIS A 704 40.60 29.40 17.95
N VAL A 705 40.52 28.28 17.22
CA VAL A 705 40.05 28.33 15.82
C VAL A 705 38.56 28.65 15.81
N GLN A 706 38.23 29.81 15.24
CA GLN A 706 36.89 30.39 15.25
C GLN A 706 35.86 29.46 14.58
N ARG A 707 34.97 28.87 15.40
CA ARG A 707 33.70 28.30 14.94
C ARG A 707 32.90 29.42 14.29
N THR A 708 32.93 29.47 12.96
CA THR A 708 32.26 30.53 12.22
C THR A 708 30.76 30.25 12.16
N ARG A 709 30.00 31.03 12.94
CA ARG A 709 28.55 31.14 12.83
C ARG A 709 28.22 32.02 11.62
N ALA A 710 27.28 31.57 10.80
CA ALA A 710 26.53 32.44 9.91
C ALA A 710 25.04 32.26 10.22
N THR A 711 24.28 33.35 10.20
CA THR A 711 22.82 33.33 10.35
C THR A 711 22.22 33.65 8.98
N LEU A 712 21.49 32.70 8.41
CA LEU A 712 20.74 32.90 7.17
C LEU A 712 19.30 33.29 7.58
N ALA A 713 18.94 34.53 7.33
CA ALA A 713 17.61 35.08 7.59
C ALA A 713 17.08 35.73 6.31
N LEU A 714 15.76 35.80 6.17
CA LEU A 714 15.11 36.40 5.00
C LEU A 714 14.71 37.85 5.34
N PRO A 715 15.41 38.88 4.83
CA PRO A 715 15.05 40.25 5.12
C PRO A 715 13.65 40.55 4.58
N ASN A 716 12.76 41.06 5.45
CA ASN A 716 11.39 41.46 5.11
C ASN A 716 10.45 40.31 4.65
N SER A 717 10.67 39.07 5.13
CA SER A 717 9.74 37.95 4.91
C SER A 717 9.00 37.55 6.19
N ASP A 718 7.70 37.25 6.06
CA ASP A 718 6.90 36.60 7.12
C ASP A 718 7.00 35.07 7.08
N GLN A 719 7.81 34.52 6.17
CA GLN A 719 8.02 33.07 6.07
C GLN A 719 8.88 32.53 7.18
N PHE A 720 8.52 31.34 7.65
CA PHE A 720 9.27 30.57 8.61
C PHE A 720 9.82 29.29 7.98
N PHE A 721 11.06 28.94 8.31
CA PHE A 721 11.72 27.74 7.81
C PHE A 721 11.15 26.49 8.47
N THR A 722 10.95 25.42 7.71
CA THR A 722 10.45 24.14 8.23
C THR A 722 11.52 23.06 8.28
N GLN A 723 12.36 23.00 7.24
CA GLN A 723 13.38 21.97 7.07
C GLN A 723 14.50 22.49 6.18
N ALA A 724 15.71 21.98 6.37
CA ALA A 724 16.82 22.19 5.47
C ALA A 724 17.56 20.87 5.20
N ILE A 725 18.34 20.83 4.11
CA ILE A 725 19.15 19.68 3.71
C ILE A 725 20.35 20.15 2.87
N PHE A 726 21.52 19.55 3.08
CA PHE A 726 22.69 19.77 2.22
C PHE A 726 22.69 18.81 1.03
N ASN A 727 23.32 19.19 -0.09
CA ASN A 727 23.62 18.22 -1.15
C ASN A 727 24.67 17.19 -0.73
N ASP A 728 24.86 16.18 -1.58
CA ASP A 728 25.86 15.12 -1.52
C ASP A 728 27.31 15.59 -1.27
N LYS A 729 27.69 16.77 -1.78
CA LYS A 729 29.02 17.36 -1.56
C LYS A 729 29.09 18.27 -0.35
N GLY A 730 27.96 18.72 0.20
CA GLY A 730 27.91 19.67 1.31
C GLY A 730 28.14 21.14 0.94
N ASP A 731 28.17 21.47 -0.35
CA ASP A 731 28.49 22.79 -0.91
C ASP A 731 27.27 23.71 -1.03
N PHE A 732 26.06 23.11 -1.09
CA PHE A 732 24.79 23.81 -1.17
C PHE A 732 23.85 23.41 -0.03
N LEU A 733 23.25 24.40 0.61
CA LEU A 733 22.13 24.23 1.55
C LEU A 733 20.83 24.55 0.82
N PHE A 734 19.87 23.63 0.88
CA PHE A 734 18.50 23.82 0.44
C PHE A 734 17.62 23.95 1.68
N ALA A 735 16.81 25.00 1.80
CA ALA A 735 15.86 25.14 2.90
C ALA A 735 14.45 25.49 2.40
N TRP A 736 13.46 24.83 3.01
CA TRP A 736 12.05 25.11 2.77
C TRP A 736 11.53 26.10 3.81
N ALA A 737 10.78 27.10 3.36
CA ALA A 737 10.09 28.06 4.20
C ALA A 737 8.63 28.23 3.76
N ARG A 738 7.76 28.70 4.65
CA ARG A 738 6.35 28.95 4.34
C ARG A 738 5.75 30.09 5.14
N ASP A 739 4.75 30.74 4.57
CA ASP A 739 3.79 31.64 5.21
C ASP A 739 2.35 31.19 4.81
N PRO A 740 1.27 31.81 5.32
CA PRO A 740 -0.11 31.40 4.99
C PRO A 740 -0.52 31.54 3.51
N LYS A 741 0.24 32.26 2.69
CA LYS A 741 -0.05 32.57 1.28
C LYS A 741 0.99 32.00 0.31
N GLN A 742 2.17 31.60 0.77
CA GLN A 742 3.28 31.16 -0.08
C GLN A 742 4.21 30.15 0.63
N GLU A 743 4.70 29.17 -0.12
CA GLU A 743 5.88 28.36 0.25
C GLU A 743 7.08 28.76 -0.62
N SER A 744 8.29 28.53 -0.13
CA SER A 744 9.52 28.86 -0.84
C SER A 744 10.60 27.81 -0.63
N LEU A 745 11.31 27.46 -1.70
CA LEU A 745 12.60 26.76 -1.63
C LEU A 745 13.71 27.79 -1.82
N TYR A 746 14.56 27.93 -0.81
CA TYR A 746 15.74 28.78 -0.84
C TYR A 746 17.01 27.92 -0.92
N VAL A 747 18.02 28.41 -1.65
CA VAL A 747 19.29 27.72 -1.85
C VAL A 747 20.44 28.69 -1.59
N TRP A 748 21.41 28.26 -0.78
CA TRP A 748 22.65 29.00 -0.51
C TRP A 748 23.87 28.15 -0.87
N LYS A 749 24.90 28.78 -1.44
CA LYS A 749 26.23 28.22 -1.60
C LYS A 749 27.03 28.46 -0.31
N VAL A 750 27.36 27.38 0.39
CA VAL A 750 27.91 27.38 1.77
C VAL A 750 29.25 28.11 1.86
N GLU A 751 30.07 28.06 0.81
CA GLU A 751 31.37 28.74 0.75
C GLU A 751 31.30 30.24 0.43
N GLY A 752 30.14 30.75 -0.03
CA GLY A 752 29.98 32.15 -0.45
C GLY A 752 29.63 33.12 0.69
N ARG A 753 28.97 32.63 1.76
CA ARG A 753 28.49 33.42 2.91
C ARG A 753 27.80 34.74 2.53
N ALA A 754 26.91 34.70 1.55
CA ALA A 754 25.95 35.76 1.34
C ALA A 754 24.81 35.61 2.36
N ASP A 755 24.38 36.72 2.97
CA ASP A 755 23.19 36.74 3.84
C ASP A 755 21.89 36.49 3.06
N GLN A 756 21.93 36.64 1.73
CA GLN A 756 20.82 36.37 0.82
C GLN A 756 21.01 35.02 0.09
N PRO A 757 19.92 34.32 -0.26
CA PRO A 757 19.96 33.07 -1.02
C PRO A 757 20.45 33.30 -2.45
N ASP A 758 21.37 32.45 -2.93
CA ASP A 758 21.81 32.40 -4.33
C ASP A 758 20.65 32.10 -5.30
N PHE A 759 19.65 31.36 -4.84
CA PHE A 759 18.45 31.03 -5.62
C PHE A 759 17.22 30.86 -4.73
N ALA A 760 16.06 31.30 -5.22
CA ALA A 760 14.77 31.16 -4.55
C ALA A 760 13.68 30.73 -5.55
N VAL A 761 12.88 29.74 -5.19
CA VAL A 761 11.65 29.35 -5.90
C VAL A 761 10.47 29.59 -5.00
N HIS A 762 9.45 30.28 -5.49
CA HIS A 762 8.24 30.62 -4.73
C HIS A 762 7.02 29.89 -5.29
N TYR A 763 6.16 29.41 -4.40
CA TYR A 763 4.96 28.63 -4.69
C TYR A 763 3.76 29.28 -3.98
N SER A 764 2.78 29.80 -4.72
CA SER A 764 1.58 30.37 -4.09
C SER A 764 0.69 29.29 -3.48
N LEU A 765 0.18 29.55 -2.27
CA LEU A 765 -0.78 28.72 -1.53
C LEU A 765 -2.23 29.23 -1.64
N VAL A 766 -2.48 30.34 -2.33
CA VAL A 766 -3.82 30.96 -2.38
C VAL A 766 -4.79 30.09 -3.17
N GLY A 767 -5.58 29.28 -2.45
CA GLY A 767 -6.82 28.72 -2.97
C GLY A 767 -7.85 29.82 -3.20
N HIS A 768 -8.70 29.66 -4.23
CA HIS A 768 -9.78 30.60 -4.54
C HIS A 768 -10.80 30.70 -3.39
N ALA A 769 -10.66 31.71 -2.55
CA ALA A 769 -11.80 32.30 -1.85
C ALA A 769 -12.58 33.13 -2.89
N THR A 770 -13.65 32.57 -3.45
CA THR A 770 -14.57 33.31 -4.31
C THR A 770 -15.27 34.39 -3.51
N ALA A 771 -14.79 35.64 -3.64
CA ALA A 771 -15.56 36.80 -3.23
C ALA A 771 -16.83 36.87 -4.10
N ILE A 772 -17.99 36.64 -3.48
CA ILE A 772 -19.28 36.92 -4.11
C ILE A 772 -19.38 38.44 -4.27
N PRO A 773 -19.55 38.97 -5.50
CA PRO A 773 -19.88 40.38 -5.67
C PRO A 773 -21.30 40.59 -5.13
N ARG A 774 -21.48 41.57 -4.24
CA ARG A 774 -22.83 42.02 -3.88
C ARG A 774 -23.51 42.68 -5.08
N ILE A 775 -24.59 42.07 -5.56
CA ILE A 775 -25.81 42.75 -6.01
C ILE A 775 -26.97 41.99 -5.35
#